data_AF-A0A4Y9ZK71-F1
#
_entry.id   AF-A0A4Y9ZK71-F1
#
_cell.length_a   1.000
_cell.length_b   1.000
_cell.length_c   1.000
_cell.angle_alpha   90.00
_cell.angle_beta   90.00
_cell.angle_gamma   90.00
#
_symmetry.space_group_name_H-M   'P 1'
#
loop_
_entity.id
_entity.type
_entity.pdbx_description
1 polymer ?
#
loop_
_entity_poly.entity_id
_entity_poly.type
_entity_poly.pdbx_seq_one_letter_code
_entity_poly.pdbx_strand_id
1 'polypeptide(L)'
;IHTLIEVKKKAEALPAAMQLLRYLRQTLREQPDRRFIYGMVFSKINLTLWHADRTGALASQLINIHKDPTSFVLVIVGLLASKPVDLGWDPTMKRYIMDRNTGAYKKLPSYEVDAQTTMEADDPYGRMWVVTMSQARPPPSTSTGLDDSTQAADSETLSSGEEGSSSEPELAGSQEFDEEEFVLFHALSLARAEVIRGRATRIWKAWRMADMASPAKERPVFVFKDAWRDQRRGLEGDLYDHAHDHAGKDGPGVARVYSYGEVRINGRVDDTLHMIRKGVKGQGKPLNLKTAQPKPKTVDPTHEDTYRLPSSGHFDEWSQDRFENEVDPRIERVQRNRIHSRLVMASFGYPLTKFANLLELLAALHDAIAGHQWLYENGILHRDISIGNILITGLEDSDQGILIDLDYAIKHLIHKSLWDDERSGTIAFMSYEVLMRKRYDLRPAISAKLQLQESNFGKKKTDALPGPPNVVEHDAVHDLESFFWVLCWICMARDGPGKPRVFDPAEMTVPQQWLIKIFEQRNCTNIALQKKELISSPETFQSGVLDSFSPYFEPLAPLVDALYRELRIAYMTGKFKGLHQTFLDSLKKVMEWKTIQKWHLTEKAYEAMETMERARRQLDSALWDSPKRKLTQSTTAPLKRARAGDCPTIPEAEEPEVEGEGEGEDEGDRESSPSEARCVRRRLDNAA
;
A
#
# COMPACT_ATOMS: atom_id res chain seq x y z
N ILE A 1 -4.73 -6.30 24.31
CA ILE A 1 -5.78 -5.37 24.83
C ILE A 1 -7.15 -5.93 24.43
N HIS A 2 -8.14 -5.95 25.34
CA HIS A 2 -9.47 -6.50 25.03
C HIS A 2 -10.51 -5.44 24.63
N THR A 3 -10.58 -4.32 25.36
CA THR A 3 -11.48 -3.19 25.10
C THR A 3 -10.88 -1.94 25.72
N LEU A 4 -11.07 -0.79 25.07
CA LEU A 4 -10.57 0.49 25.57
C LEU A 4 -11.69 1.27 26.27
N ILE A 5 -11.34 1.90 27.40
CA ILE A 5 -12.30 2.67 28.19
C ILE A 5 -11.70 4.06 28.44
N GLU A 6 -12.40 5.09 27.99
CA GLU A 6 -12.06 6.48 28.30
C GLU A 6 -13.00 7.01 29.38
N VAL A 7 -12.45 7.52 30.48
CA VAL A 7 -13.24 8.02 31.63
C VAL A 7 -12.99 9.51 31.83
N LYS A 8 -14.05 10.32 31.81
CA LYS A 8 -14.02 11.76 32.04
C LYS A 8 -14.87 12.14 33.25
N LYS A 9 -14.31 13.02 34.09
CA LYS A 9 -15.00 13.64 35.24
C LYS A 9 -16.05 14.69 34.83
N LYS A 10 -15.92 15.25 33.62
CA LYS A 10 -16.85 16.24 33.04
C LYS A 10 -17.74 15.59 31.99
N ALA A 11 -18.93 16.16 31.79
CA ALA A 11 -19.88 15.72 30.78
C ALA A 11 -19.50 16.25 29.37
N GLU A 12 -18.27 16.02 28.95
CA GLU A 12 -17.73 16.47 27.66
C GLU A 12 -17.59 15.27 26.72
N ALA A 13 -18.65 14.95 25.97
CA ALA A 13 -18.70 13.74 25.15
C ALA A 13 -17.72 13.76 23.96
N LEU A 14 -17.56 14.91 23.29
CA LEU A 14 -16.76 15.00 22.07
C LEU A 14 -15.24 14.88 22.33
N PRO A 15 -14.64 15.60 23.30
CA PRO A 15 -13.23 15.42 23.64
C PRO A 15 -12.91 13.98 24.11
N ALA A 16 -13.82 13.38 24.86
CA ALA A 16 -13.67 12.00 25.33
C ALA A 16 -13.71 11.00 24.16
N ALA A 17 -14.67 11.15 23.24
CA ALA A 17 -14.76 10.35 22.03
C ALA A 17 -13.51 10.49 21.15
N MET A 18 -13.00 11.71 20.96
CA MET A 18 -11.76 11.94 20.21
C MET A 18 -10.56 11.23 20.84
N GLN A 19 -10.47 11.24 22.17
CA GLN A 19 -9.39 10.54 22.88
C GLN A 19 -9.53 9.02 22.74
N LEU A 20 -10.73 8.47 22.89
CA LEU A 20 -10.98 7.05 22.67
C LEU A 20 -10.61 6.64 21.24
N LEU A 21 -11.05 7.37 20.22
CA LEU A 21 -10.76 7.06 18.81
C LEU A 21 -9.25 7.08 18.51
N ARG A 22 -8.47 7.92 19.20
CA ARG A 22 -7.00 7.91 19.12
C ARG A 22 -6.41 6.62 19.68
N TYR A 23 -6.91 6.13 20.81
CA TYR A 23 -6.47 4.85 21.36
C TYR A 23 -6.90 3.66 20.51
N LEU A 24 -8.12 3.70 19.94
CA LEU A 24 -8.61 2.66 19.04
C LEU A 24 -7.74 2.60 17.78
N ARG A 25 -7.39 3.75 17.20
CA ARG A 25 -6.41 3.87 16.10
C ARG A 25 -5.08 3.20 16.49
N GLN A 26 -4.48 3.58 17.62
CA GLN A 26 -3.23 2.99 18.07
C GLN A 26 -3.34 1.47 18.28
N THR A 27 -4.45 0.99 18.83
CA THR A 27 -4.65 -0.46 19.04
C THR A 27 -4.74 -1.22 17.72
N LEU A 28 -5.39 -0.66 16.70
CA LEU A 28 -5.43 -1.24 15.35
C LEU A 28 -4.04 -1.25 14.67
N ARG A 29 -3.11 -0.38 15.11
CA ARG A 29 -1.69 -0.45 14.74
C ARG A 29 -0.98 -1.57 15.47
N GLU A 30 -1.09 -1.64 16.79
CA GLU A 30 -0.27 -2.56 17.59
C GLU A 30 -0.78 -4.02 17.60
N GLN A 31 -2.04 -4.24 17.24
CA GLN A 31 -2.66 -5.58 17.15
C GLN A 31 -3.01 -5.89 15.69
N PRO A 32 -2.08 -6.45 14.89
CA PRO A 32 -2.31 -6.72 13.47
C PRO A 32 -3.38 -7.80 13.25
N ASP A 33 -3.65 -8.66 14.21
CA ASP A 33 -4.72 -9.67 14.15
C ASP A 33 -6.10 -9.10 14.53
N ARG A 34 -6.32 -7.80 14.31
CA ARG A 34 -7.53 -7.09 14.72
C ARG A 34 -8.36 -6.57 13.55
N ARG A 35 -9.60 -7.08 13.42
CA ARG A 35 -10.56 -6.72 12.36
C ARG A 35 -11.40 -5.49 12.69
N PHE A 36 -11.89 -5.41 13.92
CA PHE A 36 -12.67 -4.30 14.47
C PHE A 36 -12.50 -4.23 15.98
N ILE A 37 -12.85 -3.12 16.63
CA ILE A 37 -12.66 -2.95 18.07
C ILE A 37 -13.82 -2.21 18.74
N TYR A 38 -14.20 -2.68 19.92
CA TYR A 38 -15.10 -1.98 20.81
C TYR A 38 -14.35 -1.05 21.75
N GLY A 39 -14.98 0.08 22.07
CA GLY A 39 -14.51 1.02 23.08
C GLY A 39 -15.66 1.61 23.85
N MET A 40 -15.40 2.18 25.02
CA MET A 40 -16.42 2.81 25.86
C MET A 40 -15.97 4.19 26.30
N VAL A 41 -16.90 5.14 26.33
CA VAL A 41 -16.69 6.43 26.97
C VAL A 41 -17.62 6.55 28.17
N PHE A 42 -17.04 6.75 29.35
CA PHE A 42 -17.73 7.16 30.57
C PHE A 42 -17.54 8.65 30.80
N SER A 43 -18.60 9.43 30.65
CA SER A 43 -18.63 10.85 31.02
C SER A 43 -19.53 11.04 32.23
N LYS A 44 -18.92 11.12 33.41
CA LYS A 44 -19.61 11.13 34.71
C LYS A 44 -20.49 9.89 34.90
N ILE A 45 -21.80 9.98 34.67
CA ILE A 45 -22.79 8.90 34.82
C ILE A 45 -23.32 8.38 33.47
N ASN A 46 -22.79 8.92 32.36
CA ASN A 46 -23.25 8.58 31.03
C ASN A 46 -22.22 7.71 30.32
N LEU A 47 -22.68 6.61 29.75
CA LEU A 47 -21.93 5.65 28.94
C LEU A 47 -22.31 5.82 27.47
N THR A 48 -21.32 5.74 26.59
CA THR A 48 -21.53 5.42 25.16
C THR A 48 -20.63 4.27 24.77
N LEU A 49 -21.19 3.29 24.05
CA LEU A 49 -20.45 2.19 23.45
C LEU A 49 -20.05 2.59 22.03
N TRP A 50 -18.79 2.36 21.69
CA TRP A 50 -18.21 2.66 20.39
C TRP A 50 -17.78 1.37 19.72
N HIS A 51 -18.02 1.29 18.41
CA HIS A 51 -17.64 0.18 17.55
C HIS A 51 -16.91 0.74 16.34
N ALA A 52 -15.61 0.46 16.22
CA ALA A 52 -14.76 0.93 15.14
C ALA A 52 -14.28 -0.24 14.29
N ASP A 53 -14.48 -0.13 12.99
CA ASP A 53 -13.96 -1.08 11.98
C ASP A 53 -13.17 -0.31 10.93
N ARG A 54 -13.18 -0.73 9.65
CA ARG A 54 -12.48 -0.06 8.54
C ARG A 54 -13.37 0.80 7.64
N THR A 55 -14.67 0.81 7.90
CA THR A 55 -15.66 1.70 7.27
C THR A 55 -15.89 2.96 8.11
N GLY A 56 -15.59 2.91 9.40
CA GLY A 56 -15.63 4.05 10.32
C GLY A 56 -15.95 3.63 11.75
N ALA A 57 -16.33 4.59 12.59
CA ALA A 57 -16.81 4.34 13.94
C ALA A 57 -18.32 4.59 14.06
N LEU A 58 -19.00 3.75 14.84
CA LEU A 58 -20.36 3.92 15.30
C LEU A 58 -20.36 4.15 16.81
N ALA A 59 -21.25 5.00 17.30
CA ALA A 59 -21.50 5.20 18.71
C ALA A 59 -22.96 4.84 19.02
N SER A 60 -23.18 4.24 20.19
CA SER A 60 -24.52 4.04 20.72
C SER A 60 -25.17 5.38 21.10
N GLN A 61 -26.47 5.35 21.37
CA GLN A 61 -27.10 6.43 22.12
C GLN A 61 -26.50 6.52 23.54
N LEU A 62 -26.69 7.68 24.17
CA LEU A 62 -26.22 7.95 25.53
C LEU A 62 -27.00 7.09 26.54
N ILE A 63 -26.30 6.24 27.28
CA ILE A 63 -26.87 5.40 28.34
C ILE A 63 -26.57 6.07 29.68
N ASN A 64 -27.60 6.49 30.41
CA ASN A 64 -27.41 6.93 31.78
C ASN A 64 -27.44 5.72 32.72
N ILE A 65 -26.30 5.36 33.31
CA ILE A 65 -26.13 4.08 34.01
C ILE A 65 -26.98 3.94 35.28
N HIS A 66 -27.48 5.06 35.83
CA HIS A 66 -28.37 5.03 37.00
C HIS A 66 -29.85 4.96 36.59
N LYS A 67 -30.22 5.50 35.42
CA LYS A 67 -31.59 5.41 34.90
C LYS A 67 -31.85 4.10 34.17
N ASP A 68 -30.82 3.56 33.50
CA ASP A 68 -30.86 2.30 32.78
C ASP A 68 -29.66 1.41 33.18
N PRO A 69 -29.68 0.85 34.39
CA PRO A 69 -28.64 -0.04 34.86
C PRO A 69 -28.59 -1.36 34.08
N THR A 70 -29.72 -1.80 33.53
CA THR A 70 -29.81 -3.05 32.76
C THR A 70 -28.96 -2.98 31.50
N SER A 71 -29.08 -1.91 30.71
CA SER A 71 -28.22 -1.73 29.51
C SER A 71 -26.74 -1.66 29.87
N PHE A 72 -26.38 -1.01 30.99
CA PHE A 72 -25.00 -0.98 31.46
C PHE A 72 -24.47 -2.40 31.78
N VAL A 73 -25.22 -3.18 32.55
CA VAL A 73 -24.85 -4.56 32.89
C VAL A 73 -24.74 -5.42 31.63
N LEU A 74 -25.68 -5.28 30.68
CA LEU A 74 -25.66 -6.00 29.41
C LEU A 74 -24.39 -5.71 28.59
N VAL A 75 -23.94 -4.46 28.54
CA VAL A 75 -22.69 -4.09 27.86
C VAL A 75 -21.49 -4.79 28.50
N ILE A 76 -21.38 -4.75 29.84
CA ILE A 76 -20.25 -5.36 30.55
C ILE A 76 -20.26 -6.89 30.41
N VAL A 77 -21.39 -7.53 30.65
CA VAL A 77 -21.53 -8.99 30.49
C VAL A 77 -21.27 -9.41 29.05
N GLY A 78 -21.78 -8.65 28.07
CA GLY A 78 -21.55 -8.89 26.65
C GLY A 78 -20.06 -8.88 26.30
N LEU A 79 -19.30 -7.89 26.77
CA LEU A 79 -17.86 -7.82 26.52
C LEU A 79 -17.07 -8.95 27.20
N LEU A 80 -17.48 -9.38 28.39
CA LEU A 80 -16.80 -10.45 29.13
C LEU A 80 -17.11 -11.85 28.61
N ALA A 81 -18.33 -12.08 28.13
CA ALA A 81 -18.79 -13.40 27.67
C ALA A 81 -18.57 -13.65 26.17
N SER A 82 -18.24 -12.61 25.40
CA SER A 82 -18.03 -12.73 23.95
C SER A 82 -16.77 -13.52 23.62
N LYS A 83 -16.84 -14.34 22.57
CA LYS A 83 -15.67 -15.05 22.04
C LYS A 83 -14.66 -14.03 21.46
N PRO A 84 -13.35 -14.35 21.43
CA PRO A 84 -12.37 -13.46 20.81
C PRO A 84 -12.71 -13.05 19.37
N VAL A 85 -13.21 -13.98 18.55
CA VAL A 85 -13.66 -13.64 17.18
C VAL A 85 -14.78 -12.59 17.16
N ASP A 86 -15.72 -12.64 18.12
CA ASP A 86 -16.84 -11.70 18.23
C ASP A 86 -16.42 -10.36 18.84
N LEU A 87 -15.34 -10.37 19.61
CA LEU A 87 -14.70 -9.14 20.04
C LEU A 87 -13.94 -8.51 18.87
N GLY A 88 -13.45 -9.29 17.89
CA GLY A 88 -12.85 -8.80 16.65
C GLY A 88 -11.45 -9.34 16.33
N TRP A 89 -10.94 -10.32 17.10
CA TRP A 89 -9.70 -11.01 16.74
C TRP A 89 -9.90 -11.78 15.43
N ASP A 90 -8.85 -11.83 14.63
CA ASP A 90 -8.80 -12.58 13.38
C ASP A 90 -8.35 -14.03 13.66
N PRO A 91 -9.24 -15.03 13.56
CA PRO A 91 -8.86 -16.42 13.78
C PRO A 91 -7.95 -16.99 12.67
N THR A 92 -7.83 -16.30 11.52
CA THR A 92 -6.98 -16.67 10.40
C THR A 92 -5.56 -16.12 10.53
N MET A 93 -5.26 -15.37 11.60
CA MET A 93 -3.94 -14.83 11.91
C MET A 93 -3.49 -15.27 13.31
N LYS A 94 -2.38 -15.99 13.37
CA LYS A 94 -1.84 -16.58 14.60
C LYS A 94 -0.38 -16.21 14.77
N ARG A 95 0.10 -16.17 16.00
CA ARG A 95 1.52 -16.01 16.32
C ARG A 95 2.25 -17.32 15.99
N TYR A 96 3.41 -17.21 15.34
CA TYR A 96 4.32 -18.33 15.10
C TYR A 96 5.48 -18.27 16.09
N ILE A 97 5.45 -19.11 17.11
CA ILE A 97 6.31 -18.98 18.30
C ILE A 97 7.06 -20.27 18.54
N MET A 98 8.36 -20.17 18.82
CA MET A 98 9.16 -21.29 19.29
C MET A 98 8.94 -21.47 20.79
N ASP A 99 8.46 -22.65 21.18
CA ASP A 99 8.32 -23.05 22.58
C ASP A 99 9.71 -23.29 23.18
N ARG A 100 10.05 -22.54 24.24
CA ARG A 100 11.39 -22.59 24.86
C ARG A 100 11.73 -23.95 25.48
N ASN A 101 10.73 -24.70 25.93
CA ASN A 101 10.95 -25.96 26.65
C ASN A 101 11.16 -27.12 25.68
N THR A 102 10.52 -27.05 24.51
CA THR A 102 10.54 -28.15 23.51
C THR A 102 11.35 -27.82 22.27
N GLY A 103 11.68 -26.55 22.02
CA GLY A 103 12.28 -26.09 20.76
C GLY A 103 11.33 -26.14 19.56
N ALA A 104 10.10 -26.61 19.75
CA ALA A 104 9.13 -26.78 18.68
C ALA A 104 8.36 -25.47 18.41
N TYR A 105 8.04 -25.22 17.14
CA TYR A 105 7.19 -24.09 16.77
C TYR A 105 5.71 -24.41 16.96
N LYS A 106 4.97 -23.46 17.54
CA LYS A 106 3.52 -23.51 17.76
C LYS A 106 2.84 -22.34 17.08
N LYS A 107 1.60 -22.58 16.64
CA LYS A 107 0.69 -21.57 16.09
C LYS A 107 -0.37 -21.26 17.13
N LEU A 108 -0.29 -20.08 17.76
CA LEU A 108 -1.19 -19.70 18.85
C LEU A 108 -1.89 -18.37 18.54
N PRO A 109 -3.18 -18.21 18.89
CA PRO A 109 -3.81 -16.89 18.87
C PRO A 109 -3.03 -15.90 19.75
N SER A 110 -2.98 -14.62 19.37
CA SER A 110 -2.15 -13.63 20.09
C SER A 110 -2.52 -13.45 21.56
N TYR A 111 -3.79 -13.68 21.91
CA TYR A 111 -4.32 -13.56 23.26
C TYR A 111 -4.05 -14.78 24.15
N GLU A 112 -3.52 -15.88 23.59
CA GLU A 112 -3.12 -17.09 24.33
C GLU A 112 -1.60 -17.15 24.57
N VAL A 113 -0.85 -16.16 24.08
CA VAL A 113 0.60 -16.12 24.23
C VAL A 113 0.98 -15.61 25.61
N ASP A 114 1.68 -16.44 26.38
CA ASP A 114 2.24 -16.06 27.68
C ASP A 114 3.60 -15.38 27.52
N ALA A 115 3.66 -14.11 27.92
CA ALA A 115 4.86 -13.27 27.89
C ALA A 115 6.05 -13.85 28.65
N GLN A 116 5.84 -14.75 29.61
CA GLN A 116 6.92 -15.35 30.41
C GLN A 116 7.67 -16.48 29.67
N THR A 117 7.11 -17.01 28.57
CA THR A 117 7.59 -18.24 27.92
C THR A 117 8.26 -18.05 26.56
N THR A 118 8.41 -16.81 26.08
CA THR A 118 8.78 -16.56 24.67
C THR A 118 9.97 -15.61 24.51
N MET A 119 10.96 -15.94 23.66
CA MET A 119 12.01 -14.98 23.26
C MET A 119 11.46 -14.12 22.11
N GLU A 120 10.67 -13.09 22.43
CA GLU A 120 10.07 -12.24 21.39
C GLU A 120 10.83 -10.93 21.22
N ALA A 121 10.83 -10.43 19.99
CA ALA A 121 11.15 -9.04 19.70
C ALA A 121 10.10 -8.13 20.38
N ASP A 122 10.55 -7.00 20.93
CA ASP A 122 9.67 -6.04 21.59
C ASP A 122 8.58 -5.48 20.65
N ASP A 123 8.87 -5.39 19.35
CA ASP A 123 7.99 -4.86 18.30
C ASP A 123 7.06 -5.94 17.69
N PRO A 124 5.72 -5.76 17.66
CA PRO A 124 4.77 -6.70 17.06
C PRO A 124 5.04 -7.03 15.57
N TYR A 125 5.74 -6.15 14.86
CA TYR A 125 6.06 -6.29 13.43
C TYR A 125 7.41 -6.95 13.14
N GLY A 126 8.28 -7.06 14.16
CA GLY A 126 9.46 -7.91 14.15
C GLY A 126 9.19 -9.36 14.53
N ARG A 127 7.94 -9.69 14.89
CA ARG A 127 7.54 -11.04 15.27
C ARG A 127 6.94 -11.81 14.10
N MET A 128 7.07 -13.14 14.13
CA MET A 128 6.50 -14.00 13.09
C MET A 128 5.01 -14.29 13.31
N TRP A 129 4.24 -14.25 12.24
CA TRP A 129 2.81 -14.54 12.21
C TRP A 129 2.50 -15.58 11.15
N VAL A 130 1.60 -16.52 11.42
CA VAL A 130 1.01 -17.40 10.40
C VAL A 130 -0.33 -16.82 9.98
N VAL A 131 -0.54 -16.71 8.67
CA VAL A 131 -1.79 -16.23 8.08
C VAL A 131 -2.32 -17.25 7.08
N THR A 132 -3.62 -17.53 7.15
CA THR A 132 -4.31 -18.50 6.28
C THR A 132 -4.99 -17.81 5.09
N MET A 133 -4.80 -18.33 3.89
CA MET A 133 -5.48 -17.93 2.66
C MET A 133 -6.56 -18.96 2.32
N SER A 134 -7.83 -18.57 2.47
CA SER A 134 -8.97 -19.40 2.06
C SER A 134 -9.21 -19.24 0.56
N GLN A 135 -9.07 -20.30 -0.24
CA GLN A 135 -9.17 -20.28 -1.71
C GLN A 135 -8.11 -19.39 -2.39
N ALA A 136 -6.84 -19.80 -2.34
CA ALA A 136 -5.84 -19.25 -3.24
C ALA A 136 -6.24 -19.57 -4.69
N ARG A 137 -6.59 -18.56 -5.50
CA ARG A 137 -6.64 -18.74 -6.96
C ARG A 137 -5.19 -18.81 -7.47
N PRO A 138 -4.71 -19.95 -7.99
CA PRO A 138 -3.40 -20.00 -8.64
C PRO A 138 -3.47 -19.23 -9.98
N PRO A 139 -2.35 -18.64 -10.45
CA PRO A 139 -2.32 -17.89 -11.69
C PRO A 139 -2.61 -18.81 -12.89
N PRO A 140 -3.11 -18.26 -14.02
CA PRO A 140 -3.32 -19.04 -15.23
C PRO A 140 -1.96 -19.45 -15.83
N SER A 141 -1.57 -20.72 -15.60
CA SER A 141 -0.88 -21.63 -16.55
C SER A 141 0.17 -22.56 -15.90
N THR A 142 -0.20 -23.83 -15.78
CA THR A 142 0.53 -24.99 -16.32
C THR A 142 -0.52 -26.07 -16.59
N SER A 143 -1.02 -26.14 -17.82
CA SER A 143 -2.06 -27.08 -18.24
C SER A 143 -1.48 -28.46 -18.59
N THR A 144 -2.28 -29.51 -18.45
CA THR A 144 -2.20 -30.68 -19.32
C THR A 144 -3.60 -31.04 -19.75
N GLY A 145 -3.85 -31.03 -21.07
CA GLY A 145 -5.13 -31.39 -21.67
C GLY A 145 -5.47 -32.88 -21.57
N LEU A 146 -6.56 -33.24 -22.28
CA LEU A 146 -7.43 -34.43 -22.17
C LEU A 146 -8.53 -34.19 -21.11
N ASP A 147 -9.82 -34.10 -21.42
CA ASP A 147 -10.57 -34.86 -22.42
C ASP A 147 -11.70 -34.08 -23.11
N ASP A 148 -12.07 -34.68 -24.24
CA ASP A 148 -12.98 -34.32 -25.30
C ASP A 148 -14.47 -34.49 -24.93
N SER A 149 -15.31 -33.76 -25.67
CA SER A 149 -16.73 -33.99 -25.92
C SER A 149 -17.76 -33.83 -24.78
N THR A 150 -18.59 -32.79 -24.84
CA THR A 150 -20.04 -32.98 -25.05
C THR A 150 -20.71 -31.70 -25.53
N GLN A 151 -21.73 -31.91 -26.34
CA GLN A 151 -22.27 -31.00 -27.34
C GLN A 151 -23.14 -29.87 -26.78
N ALA A 152 -23.18 -28.80 -27.57
CA ALA A 152 -24.15 -27.73 -27.51
C ALA A 152 -25.61 -28.22 -27.63
N ALA A 153 -26.52 -27.55 -26.93
CA ALA A 153 -27.87 -27.31 -27.41
C ALA A 153 -28.48 -26.09 -26.71
N ASP A 154 -28.86 -25.12 -27.53
CA ASP A 154 -29.74 -24.01 -27.20
C ASP A 154 -31.14 -24.50 -26.79
N SER A 155 -31.80 -23.81 -25.84
CA SER A 155 -33.19 -23.37 -26.04
C SER A 155 -33.62 -22.41 -24.93
N GLU A 156 -34.01 -21.21 -25.33
CA GLU A 156 -34.90 -20.32 -24.59
C GLU A 156 -36.25 -21.01 -24.33
N THR A 157 -36.83 -20.84 -23.14
CA THR A 157 -38.29 -20.74 -22.98
C THR A 157 -38.65 -20.04 -21.67
N LEU A 158 -39.47 -19.00 -21.79
CA LEU A 158 -40.23 -18.38 -20.71
C LEU A 158 -41.33 -19.34 -20.23
N SER A 159 -41.53 -19.43 -18.91
CA SER A 159 -42.85 -19.72 -18.33
C SER A 159 -42.94 -19.27 -16.87
N SER A 160 -44.00 -18.52 -16.61
CA SER A 160 -44.56 -18.08 -15.34
C SER A 160 -45.00 -19.21 -14.40
N GLY A 161 -45.10 -18.91 -13.09
CA GLY A 161 -46.17 -19.44 -12.24
C GLY A 161 -45.77 -19.99 -10.86
N GLU A 162 -46.03 -19.16 -9.84
CA GLU A 162 -46.61 -19.47 -8.52
C GLU A 162 -45.82 -20.11 -7.37
N GLU A 163 -46.27 -19.67 -6.18
CA GLU A 163 -45.72 -19.79 -4.84
C GLU A 163 -45.97 -21.15 -4.18
N GLY A 164 -45.10 -21.52 -3.22
CA GLY A 164 -45.52 -22.37 -2.11
C GLY A 164 -44.45 -23.30 -1.51
N SER A 165 -44.26 -23.14 -0.20
CA SER A 165 -43.79 -24.15 0.76
C SER A 165 -42.30 -24.28 1.05
N SER A 166 -41.97 -23.83 2.25
CA SER A 166 -40.83 -24.14 3.10
C SER A 166 -40.39 -25.61 3.10
N SER A 167 -39.10 -25.83 2.81
CA SER A 167 -38.29 -26.89 3.41
C SER A 167 -36.83 -26.45 3.38
N GLU A 168 -36.12 -26.72 4.48
CA GLU A 168 -34.71 -26.38 4.70
C GLU A 168 -33.82 -26.98 3.59
N PRO A 169 -32.78 -26.28 3.08
CA PRO A 169 -31.80 -26.94 2.25
C PRO A 169 -30.80 -27.66 3.15
N GLU A 170 -30.82 -28.99 3.06
CA GLU A 170 -29.77 -29.88 3.54
C GLU A 170 -28.39 -29.44 3.04
N LEU A 171 -27.38 -29.66 3.88
CA LEU A 171 -25.98 -29.30 3.66
C LEU A 171 -25.50 -29.76 2.28
N ALA A 172 -25.35 -28.81 1.35
CA ALA A 172 -24.53 -28.99 0.18
C ALA A 172 -23.07 -29.22 0.64
N GLY A 173 -22.48 -30.31 0.16
CA GLY A 173 -21.15 -30.78 0.52
C GLY A 173 -20.11 -29.66 0.50
N SER A 174 -19.34 -29.58 1.58
CA SER A 174 -18.16 -28.75 1.69
C SER A 174 -17.21 -29.08 0.54
N GLN A 175 -17.15 -28.23 -0.48
CA GLN A 175 -15.94 -28.11 -1.29
C GLN A 175 -14.81 -27.82 -0.30
N GLU A 176 -13.92 -28.79 -0.07
CA GLU A 176 -12.66 -28.57 0.62
C GLU A 176 -11.91 -27.50 -0.18
N PHE A 177 -11.89 -26.28 0.35
CA PHE A 177 -11.09 -25.22 -0.23
C PHE A 177 -9.65 -25.46 0.20
N ASP A 178 -8.72 -25.55 -0.75
CA ASP A 178 -7.30 -25.62 -0.43
C ASP A 178 -6.91 -24.36 0.36
N GLU A 179 -6.64 -24.54 1.65
CA GLU A 179 -6.11 -23.50 2.53
C GLU A 179 -4.58 -23.48 2.41
N GLU A 180 -4.03 -22.34 2.02
CA GLU A 180 -2.57 -22.13 2.01
C GLU A 180 -2.18 -21.22 3.19
N GLU A 181 -1.08 -21.54 3.87
CA GLU A 181 -0.59 -20.74 4.99
C GLU A 181 0.73 -20.06 4.65
N PHE A 182 0.88 -18.83 5.14
CA PHE A 182 2.09 -18.02 4.99
C PHE A 182 2.63 -17.60 6.35
N VAL A 183 3.95 -17.63 6.49
CA VAL A 183 4.67 -17.08 7.63
C VAL A 183 5.11 -15.66 7.28
N LEU A 184 4.46 -14.66 7.87
CA LEU A 184 4.85 -13.25 7.79
C LEU A 184 5.99 -13.02 8.78
N PHE A 185 7.13 -12.54 8.32
CA PHE A 185 8.34 -12.44 9.16
C PHE A 185 8.95 -11.03 9.20
N HIS A 186 8.53 -10.12 8.33
CA HIS A 186 9.04 -8.76 8.32
C HIS A 186 8.02 -7.80 7.68
N ALA A 187 7.62 -6.75 8.39
CA ALA A 187 6.76 -5.72 7.83
C ALA A 187 7.53 -4.77 6.90
N LEU A 188 7.01 -4.53 5.71
CA LEU A 188 7.56 -3.60 4.73
C LEU A 188 6.92 -2.21 4.82
N SER A 189 5.61 -2.13 5.07
CA SER A 189 4.88 -0.86 5.16
C SER A 189 3.69 -0.94 6.10
N LEU A 190 3.68 -0.05 7.10
CA LEU A 190 2.69 0.03 8.18
C LEU A 190 2.00 1.38 8.31
N ALA A 191 2.36 2.34 7.44
CA ALA A 191 1.91 3.73 7.45
C ALA A 191 0.39 3.95 7.47
N ARG A 192 -0.39 2.89 7.25
CA ARG A 192 -1.86 2.94 7.18
C ARG A 192 -2.55 1.86 7.99
N ALA A 193 -1.84 0.99 8.69
CA ALA A 193 -2.43 -0.13 9.42
C ALA A 193 -3.47 0.34 10.47
N GLU A 194 -3.30 1.57 10.97
CA GLU A 194 -4.10 2.13 12.05
C GLU A 194 -5.41 2.81 11.62
N VAL A 195 -5.64 3.02 10.32
CA VAL A 195 -6.78 3.83 9.85
C VAL A 195 -8.13 3.16 10.17
N ILE A 196 -9.03 3.91 10.82
CA ILE A 196 -10.41 3.46 11.15
C ILE A 196 -11.34 3.56 9.92
N ARG A 197 -11.02 4.42 8.96
CA ARG A 197 -11.74 4.51 7.70
C ARG A 197 -10.72 4.46 6.59
N GLY A 198 -10.74 3.41 5.78
CA GLY A 198 -9.77 3.25 4.70
C GLY A 198 -9.43 1.79 4.44
N ARG A 199 -8.34 1.57 3.72
CA ARG A 199 -7.88 0.24 3.33
C ARG A 199 -7.16 -0.50 4.45
N ALA A 200 -6.60 0.21 5.43
CA ALA A 200 -5.75 -0.37 6.47
C ALA A 200 -4.70 -1.35 5.91
N THR A 201 -4.10 -0.99 4.78
CA THR A 201 -3.17 -1.84 4.03
C THR A 201 -1.93 -2.14 4.85
N ARG A 202 -1.57 -3.42 4.91
CA ARG A 202 -0.35 -3.92 5.55
C ARG A 202 0.43 -4.73 4.54
N ILE A 203 1.72 -4.43 4.40
CA ILE A 203 2.61 -5.12 3.47
C ILE A 203 3.69 -5.83 4.26
N TRP A 204 3.89 -7.12 4.01
CA TRP A 204 4.84 -7.98 4.71
C TRP A 204 5.68 -8.78 3.73
N LYS A 205 6.88 -9.17 4.14
CA LYS A 205 7.57 -10.32 3.57
C LYS A 205 7.00 -11.60 4.16
N ALA A 206 6.85 -12.60 3.30
CA ALA A 206 6.28 -13.87 3.66
C ALA A 206 7.06 -15.04 3.06
N TRP A 207 7.08 -16.16 3.79
CA TRP A 207 7.39 -17.47 3.25
C TRP A 207 6.12 -18.31 3.24
N ARG A 208 6.04 -19.29 2.34
CA ARG A 208 4.99 -20.31 2.48
C ARG A 208 5.30 -21.17 3.68
N MET A 209 4.28 -21.60 4.39
CA MET A 209 4.43 -22.54 5.51
C MET A 209 5.08 -23.85 5.05
N ALA A 210 4.79 -24.31 3.82
CA ALA A 210 5.39 -25.50 3.23
C ALA A 210 6.92 -25.38 3.05
N ASP A 211 7.45 -24.17 2.85
CA ASP A 211 8.88 -23.94 2.62
C ASP A 211 9.67 -23.81 3.93
N MET A 212 8.99 -23.79 5.08
CA MET A 212 9.62 -23.67 6.40
C MET A 212 10.50 -24.87 6.75
N ALA A 213 10.34 -26.01 6.06
CA ALA A 213 11.21 -27.18 6.19
C ALA A 213 12.62 -26.94 5.62
N SER A 214 12.77 -26.04 4.64
CA SER A 214 14.06 -25.70 4.04
C SER A 214 14.81 -24.66 4.89
N PRO A 215 16.14 -24.55 4.78
CA PRO A 215 16.90 -23.45 5.39
C PRO A 215 16.41 -22.08 4.91
N ALA A 216 16.40 -21.07 5.80
CA ALA A 216 15.86 -19.74 5.50
C ALA A 216 16.45 -19.07 4.23
N LYS A 217 17.71 -19.37 3.92
CA LYS A 217 18.42 -18.85 2.73
C LYS A 217 17.98 -19.47 1.40
N GLU A 218 17.17 -20.52 1.45
CA GLU A 218 16.69 -21.24 0.26
C GLU A 218 15.19 -21.02 0.02
N ARG A 219 14.49 -20.35 0.94
CA ARG A 219 13.03 -20.17 0.93
C ARG A 219 12.59 -19.04 0.02
N PRO A 220 11.79 -19.29 -1.03
CA PRO A 220 11.26 -18.23 -1.87
C PRO A 220 10.53 -17.17 -1.04
N VAL A 221 10.93 -15.91 -1.20
CA VAL A 221 10.31 -14.77 -0.51
C VAL A 221 9.16 -14.23 -1.36
N PHE A 222 8.03 -13.98 -0.71
CA PHE A 222 6.85 -13.35 -1.29
C PHE A 222 6.55 -12.03 -0.60
N VAL A 223 5.81 -11.16 -1.28
CA VAL A 223 5.22 -9.96 -0.68
C VAL A 223 3.74 -10.23 -0.41
N PHE A 224 3.35 -10.06 0.84
CA PHE A 224 1.99 -10.32 1.32
C PHE A 224 1.31 -9.00 1.65
N LYS A 225 0.22 -8.71 0.95
CA LYS A 225 -0.62 -7.54 1.11
C LYS A 225 -1.94 -7.94 1.73
N ASP A 226 -2.28 -7.31 2.84
CA ASP A 226 -3.50 -7.56 3.60
C ASP A 226 -4.26 -6.24 3.77
N ALA A 227 -5.51 -6.17 3.31
CA ALA A 227 -6.23 -4.90 3.14
C ALA A 227 -7.76 -5.03 3.11
N TRP A 228 -8.45 -3.91 3.34
CA TRP A 228 -9.90 -3.74 3.31
C TRP A 228 -10.35 -2.95 2.07
N ARG A 229 -10.90 -3.65 1.08
CA ARG A 229 -11.28 -3.08 -0.22
C ARG A 229 -12.75 -2.68 -0.27
N ASP A 230 -13.08 -1.62 -1.00
CA ASP A 230 -14.49 -1.30 -1.31
C ASP A 230 -15.09 -2.45 -2.12
N GLN A 231 -16.20 -3.03 -1.64
CA GLN A 231 -16.84 -4.19 -2.27
C GLN A 231 -17.11 -4.00 -3.77
N ARG A 232 -17.37 -2.76 -4.21
CA ARG A 232 -17.70 -2.45 -5.60
C ARG A 232 -16.51 -2.56 -6.55
N ARG A 233 -15.28 -2.62 -6.04
CA ARG A 233 -14.04 -2.70 -6.83
C ARG A 233 -13.65 -4.13 -7.19
N GLY A 234 -14.20 -5.14 -6.51
CA GLY A 234 -13.69 -6.51 -6.59
C GLY A 234 -12.29 -6.66 -6.00
N LEU A 235 -11.68 -7.82 -6.23
CA LEU A 235 -10.32 -8.10 -5.76
C LEU A 235 -9.29 -7.47 -6.68
N GLU A 236 -8.13 -7.11 -6.11
CA GLU A 236 -7.02 -6.57 -6.91
C GLU A 236 -6.48 -7.61 -7.91
N GLY A 237 -6.37 -8.86 -7.49
CA GLY A 237 -5.89 -9.95 -8.34
C GLY A 237 -6.78 -10.21 -9.57
N ASP A 238 -8.09 -9.94 -9.48
CA ASP A 238 -9.00 -10.06 -10.64
C ASP A 238 -8.58 -9.16 -11.81
N LEU A 239 -7.86 -8.06 -11.55
CA LEU A 239 -7.38 -7.12 -12.56
C LEU A 239 -6.12 -7.66 -13.25
N TYR A 240 -5.25 -8.32 -12.50
CA TYR A 240 -4.07 -9.01 -13.06
C TYR A 240 -4.51 -10.18 -13.95
N ASP A 241 -5.40 -11.04 -13.44
CA ASP A 241 -5.93 -12.18 -14.21
C ASP A 241 -6.64 -11.69 -15.47
N HIS A 242 -7.44 -10.61 -15.39
CA HIS A 242 -8.09 -10.05 -16.57
C HIS A 242 -7.11 -9.62 -17.66
N ALA A 243 -6.02 -8.92 -17.28
CA ALA A 243 -5.01 -8.49 -18.23
C ALA A 243 -4.23 -9.68 -18.82
N HIS A 244 -3.90 -10.66 -17.97
CA HIS A 244 -3.24 -11.90 -18.39
C HIS A 244 -4.10 -12.68 -19.37
N ASP A 245 -5.36 -12.97 -19.03
CA ASP A 245 -6.29 -13.75 -19.84
C ASP A 245 -6.56 -13.08 -21.20
N HIS A 246 -6.66 -11.75 -21.21
CA HIS A 246 -6.83 -10.98 -22.44
C HIS A 246 -5.58 -11.05 -23.33
N ALA A 247 -4.39 -11.03 -22.75
CA ALA A 247 -3.12 -11.08 -23.49
C ALA A 247 -2.63 -12.51 -23.82
N GLY A 248 -3.12 -13.51 -23.08
CA GLY A 248 -2.62 -14.89 -23.07
C GLY A 248 -1.23 -15.07 -22.44
N LYS A 249 -0.71 -14.08 -21.70
CA LYS A 249 0.61 -14.09 -21.04
C LYS A 249 0.74 -12.97 -20.01
N ASP A 250 1.74 -13.06 -19.14
CA ASP A 250 2.13 -11.94 -18.28
C ASP A 250 2.79 -10.80 -19.07
N GLY A 251 2.52 -9.57 -18.63
CA GLY A 251 3.10 -8.36 -19.20
C GLY A 251 4.50 -8.04 -18.67
N PRO A 252 5.43 -7.56 -19.52
CA PRO A 252 6.70 -7.02 -19.03
C PRO A 252 6.45 -5.77 -18.18
N GLY A 253 7.29 -5.53 -17.17
CA GLY A 253 7.19 -4.33 -16.33
C GLY A 253 5.93 -4.27 -15.46
N VAL A 254 5.21 -5.39 -15.31
CA VAL A 254 4.05 -5.54 -14.42
C VAL A 254 4.37 -6.57 -13.35
N ALA A 255 3.88 -6.32 -12.14
CA ALA A 255 4.08 -7.24 -11.03
C ALA A 255 3.43 -8.62 -11.28
N ARG A 256 4.07 -9.68 -10.77
CA ARG A 256 3.58 -11.06 -10.84
C ARG A 256 2.85 -11.43 -9.57
N VAL A 257 1.58 -11.80 -9.71
CA VAL A 257 0.74 -12.30 -8.62
C VAL A 257 0.94 -13.80 -8.44
N TYR A 258 1.08 -14.25 -7.19
CA TYR A 258 1.16 -15.66 -6.83
C TYR A 258 -0.21 -16.23 -6.43
N SER A 259 -0.95 -15.51 -5.59
CA SER A 259 -2.28 -15.93 -5.15
C SER A 259 -3.04 -14.75 -4.54
N TYR A 260 -4.36 -14.77 -4.56
CA TYR A 260 -5.17 -13.77 -3.88
C TYR A 260 -6.54 -14.34 -3.50
N GLY A 261 -7.23 -13.66 -2.58
CA GLY A 261 -8.56 -14.09 -2.14
C GLY A 261 -9.21 -13.16 -1.12
N GLU A 262 -10.48 -13.43 -0.86
CA GLU A 262 -11.25 -12.83 0.24
C GLU A 262 -10.94 -13.59 1.54
N VAL A 263 -10.80 -12.85 2.65
CA VAL A 263 -10.68 -13.49 3.97
C VAL A 263 -12.04 -14.03 4.37
N ARG A 264 -12.07 -15.28 4.83
CA ARG A 264 -13.30 -15.94 5.30
C ARG A 264 -13.19 -16.33 6.76
N ILE A 265 -14.18 -15.95 7.55
CA ILE A 265 -14.30 -16.34 8.96
C ILE A 265 -15.47 -17.31 9.08
N ASN A 266 -15.20 -18.55 9.50
CA ASN A 266 -16.20 -19.62 9.58
C ASN A 266 -16.99 -19.79 8.25
N GLY A 267 -16.27 -19.79 7.12
CA GLY A 267 -16.82 -19.95 5.76
C GLY A 267 -17.48 -18.70 5.15
N ARG A 268 -17.72 -17.64 5.94
CA ARG A 268 -18.36 -16.39 5.48
C ARG A 268 -17.32 -15.33 5.15
N VAL A 269 -17.57 -14.54 4.11
CA VAL A 269 -16.72 -13.40 3.73
C VAL A 269 -16.63 -12.41 4.90
N ASP A 270 -15.41 -11.99 5.21
CA ASP A 270 -15.14 -11.01 6.25
C ASP A 270 -15.36 -9.60 5.71
N ASP A 271 -16.58 -9.09 5.89
CA ASP A 271 -16.98 -7.76 5.45
C ASP A 271 -17.44 -6.86 6.60
N THR A 272 -17.26 -5.55 6.44
CA THR A 272 -17.55 -4.60 7.52
C THR A 272 -19.05 -4.47 7.82
N LEU A 273 -19.93 -4.59 6.83
CA LEU A 273 -21.36 -4.33 7.02
C LEU A 273 -22.13 -5.55 7.52
N HIS A 274 -21.97 -6.71 6.89
CA HIS A 274 -22.77 -7.89 7.20
C HIS A 274 -22.10 -8.74 8.29
N MET A 275 -20.82 -9.09 8.14
CA MET A 275 -20.11 -9.90 9.13
C MET A 275 -19.80 -9.14 10.43
N ILE A 276 -19.20 -7.96 10.33
CA ILE A 276 -18.73 -7.20 11.50
C ILE A 276 -19.87 -6.41 12.15
N ARG A 277 -20.54 -5.52 11.41
CA ARG A 277 -21.62 -4.67 11.95
C ARG A 277 -22.95 -5.41 12.10
N LYS A 278 -23.10 -6.62 11.58
CA LYS A 278 -24.36 -7.39 11.63
C LYS A 278 -25.56 -6.59 11.10
N GLY A 279 -25.34 -5.80 10.05
CA GLY A 279 -26.35 -4.95 9.41
C GLY A 279 -26.64 -3.61 10.11
N VAL A 280 -25.98 -3.31 11.23
CA VAL A 280 -26.16 -2.02 11.93
C VAL A 280 -25.61 -0.87 11.09
N LYS A 281 -26.48 0.09 10.77
CA LYS A 281 -26.15 1.32 10.03
C LYS A 281 -26.19 2.53 10.95
N GLY A 282 -25.30 3.49 10.70
CA GLY A 282 -25.35 4.78 11.40
C GLY A 282 -26.63 5.54 11.06
N GLN A 283 -27.22 6.21 12.05
CA GLN A 283 -28.35 7.12 11.86
C GLN A 283 -27.88 8.58 11.99
N GLY A 284 -28.43 9.46 11.16
CA GLY A 284 -28.12 10.89 11.18
C GLY A 284 -26.90 11.27 10.33
N LYS A 285 -26.53 12.56 10.38
CA LYS A 285 -25.41 13.09 9.60
C LYS A 285 -24.07 12.59 10.17
N PRO A 286 -23.15 12.07 9.34
CA PRO A 286 -21.83 11.63 9.81
C PRO A 286 -21.05 12.73 10.53
N LEU A 287 -20.40 12.39 11.64
CA LEU A 287 -19.46 13.28 12.33
C LEU A 287 -18.07 13.13 11.70
N ASN A 288 -17.51 14.23 11.19
CA ASN A 288 -16.15 14.27 10.67
C ASN A 288 -15.17 14.61 11.79
N LEU A 289 -14.64 13.58 12.46
CA LEU A 289 -13.71 13.74 13.58
C LEU A 289 -12.26 13.57 13.10
N LYS A 290 -11.40 14.54 13.40
CA LYS A 290 -9.96 14.46 13.12
C LYS A 290 -9.22 13.88 14.33
N THR A 291 -8.65 12.70 14.19
CA THR A 291 -7.89 12.01 15.25
C THR A 291 -6.38 12.21 15.13
N ALA A 292 -5.93 13.25 14.42
CA ALA A 292 -4.50 13.53 14.25
C ALA A 292 -3.78 13.54 15.61
N GLN A 293 -2.68 12.80 15.67
CA GLN A 293 -1.76 12.78 16.80
C GLN A 293 -0.50 13.56 16.45
N PRO A 294 0.10 14.28 17.42
CA PRO A 294 1.43 14.86 17.23
C PRO A 294 2.42 13.73 16.97
N LYS A 295 3.29 13.92 15.96
CA LYS A 295 4.23 12.88 15.52
C LYS A 295 5.33 12.67 16.56
N PRO A 296 5.78 11.43 16.78
CA PRO A 296 6.97 11.17 17.58
C PRO A 296 8.19 11.87 16.95
N LYS A 297 9.12 12.34 17.80
CA LYS A 297 10.36 13.01 17.34
C LYS A 297 11.34 12.03 16.67
N THR A 298 11.18 10.74 16.91
CA THR A 298 12.02 9.66 16.39
C THR A 298 11.41 9.07 15.12
N VAL A 299 12.25 8.87 14.11
CA VAL A 299 11.91 8.23 12.84
C VAL A 299 11.56 6.77 13.12
N ASP A 300 10.38 6.33 12.72
CA ASP A 300 10.03 4.92 12.72
C ASP A 300 10.76 4.24 11.53
N PRO A 301 11.61 3.24 11.75
CA PRO A 301 12.38 2.58 10.68
C PRO A 301 11.49 1.83 9.67
N THR A 302 10.23 1.53 10.01
CA THR A 302 9.23 0.94 9.10
C THR A 302 8.48 1.99 8.26
N HIS A 303 8.61 3.27 8.62
CA HIS A 303 8.24 4.35 7.73
C HIS A 303 9.36 4.47 6.71
N GLU A 304 9.16 3.77 5.60
CA GLU A 304 9.96 3.94 4.40
C GLU A 304 10.21 5.45 4.16
N ASP A 305 11.38 5.75 3.62
CA ASP A 305 11.81 7.10 3.20
C ASP A 305 10.91 7.68 2.07
N THR A 306 9.72 7.11 1.87
CA THR A 306 8.89 7.21 0.67
C THR A 306 8.32 8.58 0.43
N TYR A 307 8.41 9.54 1.34
CA TYR A 307 8.06 10.93 1.03
C TYR A 307 8.51 11.88 2.15
N ARG A 308 9.82 12.02 2.38
CA ARG A 308 10.31 13.18 3.16
C ARG A 308 10.05 14.44 2.36
N LEU A 309 9.36 15.39 2.96
CA LEU A 309 9.16 16.71 2.36
C LEU A 309 10.46 17.51 2.43
N PRO A 310 11.07 17.87 1.28
CA PRO A 310 12.29 18.66 1.31
C PRO A 310 12.16 19.98 2.07
N SER A 311 10.97 20.61 2.08
CA SER A 311 10.76 21.89 2.80
C SER A 311 10.67 21.80 4.32
N SER A 312 10.43 20.62 4.90
CA SER A 312 10.16 20.52 6.34
C SER A 312 11.17 19.68 7.11
N GLY A 313 12.04 18.93 6.42
CA GLY A 313 13.02 18.02 7.04
C GLY A 313 12.41 16.90 7.90
N HIS A 314 11.10 16.93 8.13
CA HIS A 314 10.33 16.00 8.94
C HIS A 314 9.67 14.95 8.05
N PHE A 315 9.42 13.78 8.64
CA PHE A 315 8.47 12.79 8.14
C PHE A 315 7.06 13.35 8.25
N ASP A 316 6.80 14.38 7.49
CA ASP A 316 5.43 14.68 7.17
C ASP A 316 5.02 13.65 6.12
N GLU A 317 4.64 12.45 6.57
CA GLU A 317 4.06 11.46 5.68
C GLU A 317 2.96 12.11 4.86
N TRP A 318 3.10 12.00 3.56
CA TRP A 318 1.99 12.01 2.64
C TRP A 318 1.15 10.74 2.86
N SER A 319 0.57 10.57 4.05
CA SER A 319 -0.57 9.68 4.15
C SER A 319 -1.66 10.29 3.28
N GLN A 320 -2.36 9.48 2.49
CA GLN A 320 -3.54 9.93 1.74
C GLN A 320 -4.51 10.71 2.65
N ASP A 321 -4.49 10.48 3.98
CA ASP A 321 -5.08 11.33 5.03
C ASP A 321 -4.84 12.84 4.87
N ARG A 322 -3.66 13.30 4.41
CA ARG A 322 -3.35 14.74 4.26
C ARG A 322 -4.32 15.43 3.29
N PHE A 323 -4.88 14.68 2.34
CA PHE A 323 -5.78 15.19 1.30
C PHE A 323 -7.16 14.55 1.25
N GLU A 324 -7.38 13.38 1.88
CA GLU A 324 -8.73 12.90 2.23
C GLU A 324 -9.51 13.93 3.08
N ASN A 325 -8.77 14.90 3.64
CA ASN A 325 -9.24 16.04 4.41
C ASN A 325 -9.83 17.20 3.58
N GLU A 326 -9.68 17.24 2.25
CA GLU A 326 -10.49 18.16 1.42
C GLU A 326 -11.85 17.52 1.16
N VAL A 327 -12.66 17.49 2.22
CA VAL A 327 -14.06 17.10 2.13
C VAL A 327 -14.76 18.14 1.28
N ASP A 328 -15.15 17.81 0.05
CA ASP A 328 -16.15 18.61 -0.64
C ASP A 328 -17.45 18.47 0.16
N PRO A 329 -17.92 19.53 0.85
CA PRO A 329 -19.11 19.45 1.68
C PRO A 329 -20.38 19.13 0.87
N ARG A 330 -20.30 19.20 -0.47
CA ARG A 330 -21.39 18.84 -1.39
C ARG A 330 -21.49 17.33 -1.65
N ILE A 331 -20.46 16.54 -1.30
CA ILE A 331 -20.46 15.08 -1.50
C ILE A 331 -20.96 14.42 -0.21
N GLU A 332 -22.15 13.83 -0.27
CA GLU A 332 -22.69 13.03 0.83
C GLU A 332 -21.82 11.78 1.04
N ARG A 333 -21.21 11.66 2.23
CA ARG A 333 -20.40 10.49 2.58
C ARG A 333 -21.31 9.32 2.92
N VAL A 334 -21.58 8.48 1.94
CA VAL A 334 -22.29 7.22 2.14
C VAL A 334 -21.34 6.21 2.82
N GLN A 335 -21.85 5.50 3.83
CA GLN A 335 -21.13 4.40 4.45
C GLN A 335 -20.95 3.27 3.42
N ARG A 336 -19.70 2.89 3.12
CA ARG A 336 -19.40 1.86 2.12
C ARG A 336 -18.99 0.55 2.76
N ASN A 337 -19.53 -0.56 2.26
CA ASN A 337 -19.10 -1.88 2.68
C ASN A 337 -17.67 -2.14 2.19
N ARG A 338 -16.86 -2.76 3.05
CA ARG A 338 -15.50 -3.15 2.71
C ARG A 338 -15.29 -4.64 2.95
N ILE A 339 -14.65 -5.31 2.00
CA ILE A 339 -14.27 -6.72 2.05
C ILE A 339 -12.80 -6.82 2.45
N HIS A 340 -12.50 -7.66 3.43
CA HIS A 340 -11.14 -8.00 3.81
C HIS A 340 -10.56 -8.97 2.78
N SER A 341 -9.40 -8.63 2.22
CA SER A 341 -8.77 -9.38 1.13
C SER A 341 -7.26 -9.46 1.32
N ARG A 342 -6.68 -10.51 0.77
CA ARG A 342 -5.24 -10.78 0.78
C ARG A 342 -4.73 -11.00 -0.64
N LEU A 343 -3.54 -10.48 -0.93
CA LEU A 343 -2.83 -10.61 -2.20
C LEU A 343 -1.38 -10.99 -1.90
N VAL A 344 -0.89 -12.04 -2.56
CA VAL A 344 0.48 -12.51 -2.48
C VAL A 344 1.15 -12.28 -3.83
N MET A 345 2.27 -11.57 -3.83
CA MET A 345 3.04 -11.23 -5.02
C MET A 345 4.35 -12.03 -5.03
N ALA A 346 4.69 -12.57 -6.19
CA ALA A 346 5.96 -13.25 -6.43
C ALA A 346 7.08 -12.27 -6.82
N SER A 347 6.71 -11.13 -7.40
CA SER A 347 7.65 -10.06 -7.74
C SER A 347 7.80 -9.08 -6.58
N PHE A 348 9.02 -8.63 -6.35
CA PHE A 348 9.35 -7.65 -5.32
C PHE A 348 10.56 -6.81 -5.75
N GLY A 349 10.81 -5.72 -5.03
CA GLY A 349 11.90 -4.81 -5.33
C GLY A 349 11.98 -3.65 -4.35
N TYR A 350 12.78 -2.66 -4.72
CA TYR A 350 12.97 -1.43 -3.97
C TYR A 350 12.14 -0.30 -4.57
N PRO A 351 11.50 0.58 -3.79
CA PRO A 351 10.87 1.78 -4.33
C PRO A 351 11.81 2.58 -5.23
N LEU A 352 11.27 3.27 -6.25
CA LEU A 352 12.04 4.01 -7.24
C LEU A 352 13.03 5.02 -6.63
N THR A 353 12.72 5.58 -5.46
CA THR A 353 13.58 6.51 -4.71
C THR A 353 14.93 5.91 -4.28
N LYS A 354 15.01 4.58 -4.24
CA LYS A 354 16.21 3.85 -3.84
C LYS A 354 17.19 3.67 -4.99
N PHE A 355 16.97 4.20 -6.21
CA PHE A 355 17.86 4.06 -7.38
C PHE A 355 19.35 4.29 -7.05
N ALA A 356 20.24 3.54 -7.69
CA ALA A 356 21.68 3.51 -7.44
C ALA A 356 22.42 4.48 -8.36
N ASN A 357 21.92 4.66 -9.59
CA ASN A 357 22.43 5.63 -10.54
C ASN A 357 21.34 6.04 -11.56
N LEU A 358 21.63 7.05 -12.40
CA LEU A 358 20.68 7.56 -13.39
C LEU A 358 20.23 6.50 -14.41
N LEU A 359 21.11 5.58 -14.80
CA LEU A 359 20.77 4.54 -15.78
C LEU A 359 19.72 3.60 -15.21
N GLU A 360 19.88 3.14 -13.97
CA GLU A 360 18.91 2.28 -13.30
C GLU A 360 17.57 3.01 -13.06
N LEU A 361 17.61 4.30 -12.69
CA LEU A 361 16.40 5.12 -12.56
C LEU A 361 15.60 5.17 -13.87
N LEU A 362 16.28 5.43 -14.99
CA LEU A 362 15.65 5.50 -16.30
C LEU A 362 15.17 4.13 -16.79
N ALA A 363 15.94 3.07 -16.56
CA ALA A 363 15.55 1.71 -16.92
C ALA A 363 14.28 1.28 -16.16
N ALA A 364 14.24 1.55 -14.85
CA ALA A 364 13.06 1.22 -14.04
C ALA A 364 11.81 2.02 -14.47
N LEU A 365 11.96 3.31 -14.80
CA LEU A 365 10.87 4.12 -15.35
C LEU A 365 10.41 3.63 -16.72
N HIS A 366 11.35 3.28 -17.59
CA HIS A 366 11.06 2.75 -18.92
C HIS A 366 10.21 1.49 -18.83
N ASP A 367 10.65 0.52 -18.02
CA ASP A 367 9.94 -0.76 -17.89
C ASP A 367 8.56 -0.58 -17.22
N ALA A 368 8.44 0.32 -16.24
CA ALA A 368 7.15 0.65 -15.64
C ALA A 368 6.18 1.34 -16.63
N ILE A 369 6.67 2.19 -17.53
CA ILE A 369 5.86 2.78 -18.61
C ILE A 369 5.46 1.70 -19.62
N ALA A 370 6.35 0.76 -19.95
CA ALA A 370 6.03 -0.37 -20.81
C ALA A 370 4.96 -1.28 -20.19
N GLY A 371 5.05 -1.53 -18.89
CA GLY A 371 4.04 -2.26 -18.13
C GLY A 371 2.70 -1.51 -18.07
N HIS A 372 2.73 -0.19 -17.91
CA HIS A 372 1.53 0.64 -18.00
C HIS A 372 0.86 0.57 -19.38
N GLN A 373 1.65 0.66 -20.45
CA GLN A 373 1.16 0.51 -21.82
C GLN A 373 0.50 -0.86 -22.00
N TRP A 374 1.17 -1.93 -21.56
CA TRP A 374 0.67 -3.29 -21.67
C TRP A 374 -0.64 -3.47 -20.89
N LEU A 375 -0.75 -2.96 -19.67
CA LEU A 375 -2.00 -2.99 -18.90
C LEU A 375 -3.13 -2.27 -19.65
N TYR A 376 -2.84 -1.08 -20.17
CA TYR A 376 -3.82 -0.28 -20.90
C TYR A 376 -4.29 -0.97 -22.18
N GLU A 377 -3.39 -1.56 -22.95
CA GLU A 377 -3.74 -2.32 -24.15
C GLU A 377 -4.56 -3.59 -23.83
N ASN A 378 -4.43 -4.12 -22.61
CA ASN A 378 -5.19 -5.27 -22.11
C ASN A 378 -6.34 -4.89 -21.17
N GLY A 379 -6.89 -3.68 -21.36
CA GLY A 379 -8.16 -3.27 -20.75
C GLY A 379 -8.07 -2.71 -19.33
N ILE A 380 -6.87 -2.55 -18.75
CA ILE A 380 -6.66 -2.04 -17.39
C ILE A 380 -6.00 -0.65 -17.40
N LEU A 381 -6.64 0.33 -16.76
CA LEU A 381 -6.05 1.65 -16.52
C LEU A 381 -5.67 1.78 -15.04
N HIS A 382 -4.42 2.17 -14.74
CA HIS A 382 -3.85 2.11 -13.39
C HIS A 382 -4.36 3.21 -12.44
N ARG A 383 -4.35 4.47 -12.87
CA ARG A 383 -4.88 5.64 -12.12
C ARG A 383 -4.16 6.06 -10.82
N ASP A 384 -3.06 5.43 -10.43
CA ASP A 384 -2.30 5.79 -9.22
C ASP A 384 -0.78 5.60 -9.41
N ILE A 385 -0.25 6.18 -10.49
CA ILE A 385 1.19 6.20 -10.72
C ILE A 385 1.86 7.11 -9.68
N SER A 386 2.83 6.56 -8.94
CA SER A 386 3.57 7.28 -7.90
C SER A 386 4.94 6.62 -7.65
N ILE A 387 5.85 7.31 -6.95
CA ILE A 387 7.17 6.75 -6.59
C ILE A 387 7.10 5.50 -5.70
N GLY A 388 5.98 5.28 -5.00
CA GLY A 388 5.77 4.09 -4.17
C GLY A 388 5.25 2.89 -4.96
N ASN A 389 4.72 3.11 -6.16
CA ASN A 389 4.10 2.07 -6.99
C ASN A 389 5.00 1.62 -8.15
N ILE A 390 6.20 2.17 -8.25
CA ILE A 390 7.23 1.76 -9.21
C ILE A 390 8.39 1.15 -8.42
N LEU A 391 8.66 -0.14 -8.64
CA LEU A 391 9.74 -0.86 -7.97
C LEU A 391 10.90 -1.16 -8.91
N ILE A 392 12.11 -1.08 -8.38
CA ILE A 392 13.37 -1.54 -8.97
C ILE A 392 13.59 -2.97 -8.50
N THR A 393 13.58 -3.93 -9.41
CA THR A 393 13.63 -5.36 -9.06
C THR A 393 15.04 -5.84 -8.74
N GLY A 394 16.08 -5.16 -9.28
CA GLY A 394 17.47 -5.60 -9.16
C GLY A 394 17.74 -6.97 -9.79
N LEU A 395 16.79 -7.51 -10.58
CA LEU A 395 16.92 -8.79 -11.27
C LEU A 395 17.75 -8.60 -12.55
N GLU A 396 18.63 -9.56 -12.83
CA GLU A 396 19.45 -9.57 -14.06
C GLU A 396 18.62 -9.93 -15.31
N ASP A 397 17.41 -10.48 -15.11
CA ASP A 397 16.52 -10.91 -16.19
C ASP A 397 15.45 -9.86 -16.50
N SER A 398 15.56 -9.32 -17.72
CA SER A 398 14.66 -8.47 -18.54
C SER A 398 14.04 -7.19 -17.96
N ASP A 399 13.57 -7.16 -16.71
CA ASP A 399 12.73 -6.08 -16.21
C ASP A 399 13.41 -5.39 -15.01
N GLN A 400 14.10 -4.28 -15.25
CA GLN A 400 14.75 -3.45 -14.22
C GLN A 400 13.71 -2.71 -13.36
N GLY A 401 12.51 -2.48 -13.90
CA GLY A 401 11.39 -1.87 -13.20
C GLY A 401 10.08 -2.64 -13.35
N ILE A 402 9.24 -2.60 -12.32
CA ILE A 402 7.88 -3.13 -12.36
C ILE A 402 6.88 -2.16 -11.74
N LEU A 403 5.66 -2.16 -12.27
CA LEU A 403 4.52 -1.43 -11.76
C LEU A 403 3.67 -2.33 -10.84
N ILE A 404 3.34 -1.81 -9.65
CA ILE A 404 2.57 -2.50 -8.61
C ILE A 404 1.32 -1.68 -8.21
N ASP A 405 0.45 -2.27 -7.39
CA ASP A 405 -0.72 -1.63 -6.75
C ASP A 405 -1.83 -1.22 -7.74
N LEU A 406 -2.66 -2.20 -8.12
CA LEU A 406 -3.85 -1.99 -8.95
C LEU A 406 -5.10 -1.63 -8.13
N ASP A 407 -4.94 -1.15 -6.90
CA ASP A 407 -6.07 -0.85 -6.00
C ASP A 407 -7.05 0.19 -6.57
N TYR A 408 -6.51 1.17 -7.30
CA TYR A 408 -7.30 2.23 -7.93
C TYR A 408 -7.60 1.99 -9.41
N ALA A 409 -7.05 0.92 -9.97
CA ALA A 409 -7.20 0.60 -11.37
C ALA A 409 -8.63 0.23 -11.73
N ILE A 410 -8.96 0.39 -13.01
CA ILE A 410 -10.28 0.09 -13.57
C ILE A 410 -10.16 -0.68 -14.88
N LYS A 411 -11.22 -1.44 -15.21
CA LYS A 411 -11.43 -1.96 -16.55
C LYS A 411 -11.88 -0.81 -17.45
N HIS A 412 -10.97 -0.22 -18.20
CA HIS A 412 -11.20 1.06 -18.91
C HIS A 412 -12.18 0.89 -20.08
N LEU A 413 -12.19 -0.26 -20.77
CA LEU A 413 -13.10 -0.52 -21.89
C LEU A 413 -14.59 -0.43 -21.52
N ILE A 414 -14.92 -0.60 -20.24
CA ILE A 414 -16.29 -0.53 -19.73
C ILE A 414 -16.49 0.76 -18.91
N HIS A 415 -15.42 1.52 -18.66
CA HIS A 415 -15.39 2.75 -17.86
C HIS A 415 -16.30 2.69 -16.62
N LYS A 416 -16.39 1.51 -15.96
CA LYS A 416 -17.10 1.33 -14.69
C LYS A 416 -16.29 2.00 -13.57
N SER A 417 -16.17 3.31 -13.65
CA SER A 417 -15.74 4.12 -12.53
C SER A 417 -16.92 4.27 -11.58
N LEU A 418 -16.64 4.22 -10.28
CA LEU A 418 -17.59 4.68 -9.30
C LEU A 418 -17.57 6.21 -9.40
N TRP A 419 -18.65 6.80 -9.89
CA TRP A 419 -18.77 8.27 -10.05
C TRP A 419 -18.48 9.05 -8.74
N ASP A 420 -18.69 8.38 -7.61
CA ASP A 420 -18.44 8.83 -6.24
C ASP A 420 -17.08 8.40 -5.69
N ASP A 421 -16.14 7.95 -6.54
CA ASP A 421 -14.79 7.62 -6.10
C ASP A 421 -14.23 8.80 -5.29
N GLU A 422 -13.88 8.54 -4.02
CA GLU A 422 -13.15 9.53 -3.24
C GLU A 422 -11.90 9.81 -4.04
N ARG A 423 -11.61 11.07 -4.42
CA ARG A 423 -10.47 11.46 -5.25
C ARG A 423 -9.26 10.57 -4.91
N SER A 424 -8.94 9.65 -5.81
CA SER A 424 -8.15 8.45 -5.50
C SER A 424 -6.84 8.51 -6.23
N GLY A 425 -5.74 8.42 -5.49
CA GLY A 425 -4.37 8.42 -5.99
C GLY A 425 -3.47 9.46 -5.33
N THR A 426 -2.20 9.50 -5.71
CA THR A 426 -1.21 10.42 -5.13
C THR A 426 -1.31 11.81 -5.77
N ILE A 427 -1.98 12.75 -5.11
CA ILE A 427 -2.28 14.12 -5.63
C ILE A 427 -1.07 14.87 -6.20
N ALA A 428 0.12 14.67 -5.62
CA ALA A 428 1.38 15.27 -6.09
C ALA A 428 1.65 14.92 -7.54
N PHE A 429 1.23 13.75 -8.01
CA PHE A 429 1.51 13.25 -9.35
C PHE A 429 0.31 13.36 -10.29
N MET A 430 -0.92 13.50 -9.76
CA MET A 430 -2.12 13.66 -10.60
C MET A 430 -2.04 14.83 -11.56
N SER A 431 -2.59 14.66 -12.77
CA SER A 431 -2.70 15.71 -13.77
C SER A 431 -3.67 16.83 -13.37
N TYR A 432 -3.51 18.00 -14.00
CA TYR A 432 -4.49 19.08 -13.88
C TYR A 432 -5.90 18.62 -14.26
N GLU A 433 -6.05 17.88 -15.37
CA GLU A 433 -7.37 17.51 -15.88
C GLU A 433 -8.11 16.58 -14.92
N VAL A 434 -7.39 15.67 -14.25
CA VAL A 434 -7.95 14.78 -13.21
C VAL A 434 -8.30 15.57 -11.94
N LEU A 435 -7.40 16.45 -11.48
CA LEU A 435 -7.62 17.24 -10.27
C LEU A 435 -8.80 18.22 -10.39
N MET A 436 -8.95 18.86 -11.56
CA MET A 436 -9.96 19.88 -11.80
C MET A 436 -11.20 19.38 -12.54
N ARG A 437 -11.16 18.15 -13.08
CA ARG A 437 -12.17 17.60 -14.01
C ARG A 437 -12.43 18.53 -15.20
N LYS A 438 -11.37 19.18 -15.70
CA LYS A 438 -11.42 20.20 -16.76
C LYS A 438 -10.26 20.00 -17.73
N ARG A 439 -10.53 20.12 -19.03
CA ARG A 439 -9.49 20.06 -20.05
C ARG A 439 -8.52 21.23 -19.91
N TYR A 440 -7.28 21.01 -20.30
CA TYR A 440 -6.32 22.06 -20.57
C TYR A 440 -6.86 23.04 -21.63
N ASP A 441 -6.74 24.34 -21.39
CA ASP A 441 -7.03 25.39 -22.39
C ASP A 441 -5.71 25.86 -23.03
N LEU A 442 -5.06 24.95 -23.75
CA LEU A 442 -3.82 25.25 -24.47
C LEU A 442 -4.18 25.67 -25.89
N ARG A 443 -4.31 26.98 -26.13
CA ARG A 443 -4.56 27.49 -27.47
C ARG A 443 -3.33 27.26 -28.36
N PRO A 444 -3.49 26.81 -29.62
CA PRO A 444 -2.43 26.96 -30.61
C PRO A 444 -2.15 28.46 -30.73
N ALA A 445 -0.87 28.85 -30.75
CA ALA A 445 -0.47 30.22 -31.04
C ALA A 445 -0.77 30.54 -32.52
N ILE A 446 -2.04 30.67 -32.87
CA ILE A 446 -2.45 31.29 -34.13
C ILE A 446 -2.29 32.78 -33.90
N SER A 447 -1.37 33.37 -34.66
CA SER A 447 -1.20 34.80 -34.90
C SER A 447 -2.47 35.59 -34.55
N ALA A 448 -2.32 36.57 -33.67
CA ALA A 448 -3.33 37.55 -33.35
C ALA A 448 -3.73 38.32 -34.62
N LYS A 449 -4.65 37.76 -35.43
CA LYS A 449 -5.61 38.56 -36.14
C LYS A 449 -6.75 38.81 -35.17
N LEU A 450 -6.74 40.01 -34.58
CA LEU A 450 -7.91 40.64 -33.99
C LEU A 450 -9.07 40.50 -35.00
N GLN A 451 -9.94 39.52 -34.80
CA GLN A 451 -11.30 39.60 -35.30
C GLN A 451 -12.13 40.09 -34.12
N LEU A 452 -12.35 41.40 -34.10
CA LEU A 452 -13.48 41.99 -33.39
C LEU A 452 -14.73 41.30 -33.93
N GLN A 453 -15.35 40.43 -33.14
CA GLN A 453 -16.72 40.00 -33.38
C GLN A 453 -17.64 40.69 -32.40
N GLU A 454 -18.72 41.22 -32.97
CA GLU A 454 -19.75 42.00 -32.30
C GLU A 454 -20.39 41.23 -31.14
N SER A 455 -20.66 41.98 -30.08
CA SER A 455 -21.44 41.56 -28.92
C SER A 455 -22.81 41.02 -29.33
N ASN A 456 -22.99 39.70 -29.29
CA ASN A 456 -24.31 39.08 -29.31
C ASN A 456 -24.92 39.11 -27.90
N PHE A 457 -25.42 40.28 -27.51
CA PHE A 457 -26.44 40.40 -26.47
C PHE A 457 -27.74 39.76 -27.01
N GLY A 458 -28.14 38.63 -26.41
CA GLY A 458 -29.49 38.08 -26.61
C GLY A 458 -29.60 36.92 -27.61
N LYS A 459 -29.24 35.71 -27.17
CA LYS A 459 -29.97 34.50 -27.61
C LYS A 459 -30.54 33.80 -26.37
N LYS A 460 -31.87 33.73 -26.32
CA LYS A 460 -32.66 33.07 -25.28
C LYS A 460 -32.17 31.62 -25.11
N LYS A 461 -31.95 31.22 -23.85
CA LYS A 461 -31.82 29.81 -23.44
C LYS A 461 -33.05 29.07 -23.95
N THR A 462 -32.85 28.12 -24.86
CA THR A 462 -33.80 27.03 -25.04
C THR A 462 -33.55 26.03 -23.92
N ASP A 463 -34.60 25.70 -23.17
CA ASP A 463 -34.60 24.73 -22.08
C ASP A 463 -34.34 23.32 -22.62
N ALA A 464 -33.07 23.00 -22.88
CA ALA A 464 -32.59 21.64 -22.88
C ALA A 464 -32.24 21.28 -21.44
N LEU A 465 -32.74 20.14 -20.96
CA LEU A 465 -32.31 19.52 -19.71
C LEU A 465 -30.77 19.57 -19.61
N PRO A 466 -30.19 19.94 -18.46
CA PRO A 466 -28.74 19.92 -18.30
C PRO A 466 -28.26 18.49 -18.50
N GLY A 467 -27.65 18.22 -19.66
CA GLY A 467 -26.80 17.05 -19.83
C GLY A 467 -25.69 17.08 -18.78
N PRO A 468 -25.13 15.92 -18.40
CA PRO A 468 -24.03 15.89 -17.45
C PRO A 468 -22.91 16.82 -17.93
N PRO A 469 -22.29 17.61 -17.04
CA PRO A 469 -21.22 18.52 -17.43
C PRO A 469 -20.12 17.74 -18.17
N ASN A 470 -19.42 18.39 -19.10
CA ASN A 470 -18.21 17.86 -19.76
C ASN A 470 -17.14 17.48 -18.71
N VAL A 471 -17.29 16.32 -18.06
CA VAL A 471 -16.36 15.79 -17.06
C VAL A 471 -15.24 15.10 -17.84
N VAL A 472 -14.00 15.54 -17.62
CA VAL A 472 -12.84 14.81 -18.13
C VAL A 472 -12.76 13.47 -17.41
N GLU A 473 -12.80 12.38 -18.17
CA GLU A 473 -12.55 11.04 -17.67
C GLU A 473 -11.04 10.78 -17.59
N HIS A 474 -10.63 10.05 -16.56
CA HIS A 474 -9.24 9.63 -16.42
C HIS A 474 -8.92 8.59 -17.50
N ASP A 475 -7.96 8.93 -18.36
CA ASP A 475 -7.39 8.09 -19.41
C ASP A 475 -5.84 7.99 -19.28
N ALA A 476 -5.19 7.16 -20.11
CA ALA A 476 -3.77 6.84 -20.05
C ALA A 476 -2.84 8.05 -20.12
N VAL A 477 -3.21 9.12 -20.82
CA VAL A 477 -2.40 10.35 -20.86
C VAL A 477 -2.17 10.95 -19.46
N HIS A 478 -3.13 10.82 -18.55
CA HIS A 478 -2.99 11.34 -17.20
C HIS A 478 -2.05 10.48 -16.35
N ASP A 479 -2.00 9.17 -16.59
CA ASP A 479 -1.01 8.29 -15.98
C ASP A 479 0.39 8.58 -16.55
N LEU A 480 0.52 8.86 -17.85
CA LEU A 480 1.77 9.31 -18.46
C LEU A 480 2.25 10.67 -17.92
N GLU A 481 1.34 11.62 -17.72
CA GLU A 481 1.66 12.88 -17.04
C GLU A 481 2.10 12.62 -15.59
N SER A 482 1.54 11.61 -14.92
CA SER A 482 1.96 11.21 -13.57
C SER A 482 3.39 10.63 -13.57
N PHE A 483 3.76 9.80 -14.55
CA PHE A 483 5.17 9.36 -14.74
C PHE A 483 6.12 10.55 -14.96
N PHE A 484 5.70 11.54 -15.76
CA PHE A 484 6.46 12.78 -15.95
C PHE A 484 6.65 13.55 -14.64
N TRP A 485 5.60 13.70 -13.83
CA TRP A 485 5.69 14.37 -12.53
C TRP A 485 6.53 13.58 -11.51
N VAL A 486 6.52 12.25 -11.57
CA VAL A 486 7.42 11.39 -10.78
C VAL A 486 8.88 11.70 -11.10
N LEU A 487 9.25 11.76 -12.39
CA LEU A 487 10.61 12.09 -12.81
C LEU A 487 11.01 13.51 -12.38
N CYS A 488 10.14 14.51 -12.60
CA CYS A 488 10.37 15.89 -12.15
C CYS A 488 10.58 15.96 -10.63
N TRP A 489 9.76 15.26 -9.84
CA TRP A 489 9.89 15.24 -8.40
C TRP A 489 11.24 14.67 -7.96
N ILE A 490 11.68 13.53 -8.53
CA ILE A 490 12.98 12.94 -8.22
C ILE A 490 14.11 13.93 -8.49
N CYS A 491 14.10 14.61 -9.64
CA CYS A 491 15.12 15.58 -10.03
C CYS A 491 15.17 16.82 -9.13
N MET A 492 14.04 17.24 -8.57
CA MET A 492 13.92 18.45 -7.74
C MET A 492 14.12 18.17 -6.24
N ALA A 493 13.68 17.00 -5.76
CA ALA A 493 13.56 16.65 -4.35
C ALA A 493 14.72 15.81 -3.79
N ARG A 494 15.69 15.40 -4.63
CA ARG A 494 16.83 14.59 -4.22
C ARG A 494 18.16 15.21 -4.65
N ASP A 495 19.20 14.94 -3.87
CA ASP A 495 20.59 15.31 -4.23
C ASP A 495 21.35 14.15 -4.90
N GLY A 496 20.74 12.96 -4.95
CA GLY A 496 21.31 11.77 -5.58
C GLY A 496 20.73 10.45 -5.06
N PRO A 497 21.38 9.32 -5.38
CA PRO A 497 21.05 7.99 -4.88
C PRO A 497 20.95 7.99 -3.35
N GLY A 498 19.83 7.50 -2.80
CA GLY A 498 19.66 7.39 -1.34
C GLY A 498 19.66 8.71 -0.54
N LYS A 499 19.81 9.88 -1.18
CA LYS A 499 19.97 11.17 -0.50
C LYS A 499 18.81 12.14 -0.80
N PRO A 500 17.83 12.29 0.13
CA PRO A 500 16.79 13.30 -0.01
C PRO A 500 17.39 14.71 0.13
N ARG A 501 16.83 15.68 -0.60
CA ARG A 501 17.19 17.09 -0.47
C ARG A 501 16.45 17.69 0.72
N VAL A 502 17.12 18.57 1.46
CA VAL A 502 16.52 19.30 2.58
C VAL A 502 16.72 20.79 2.33
N PHE A 503 15.65 21.56 2.43
CA PHE A 503 15.66 23.01 2.29
C PHE A 503 15.29 23.68 3.61
N ASP A 504 15.89 24.83 3.88
CA ASP A 504 15.30 25.81 4.77
C ASP A 504 14.29 26.64 3.97
N PRO A 505 12.97 26.60 4.31
CA PRO A 505 11.96 27.41 3.64
C PRO A 505 12.29 28.90 3.54
N ALA A 506 13.08 29.44 4.48
CA ALA A 506 13.48 30.84 4.49
C ALA A 506 14.58 31.16 3.44
N GLU A 507 15.35 30.14 3.02
CA GLU A 507 16.51 30.31 2.13
C GLU A 507 16.27 29.74 0.71
N MET A 508 15.07 29.20 0.44
CA MET A 508 14.76 28.61 -0.86
C MET A 508 14.79 29.64 -2.00
N THR A 509 15.52 29.30 -3.06
CA THR A 509 15.52 30.08 -4.30
C THR A 509 14.14 30.04 -4.97
N VAL A 510 13.85 31.03 -5.82
CA VAL A 510 12.57 31.10 -6.55
C VAL A 510 12.28 29.81 -7.34
N PRO A 511 13.23 29.20 -8.07
CA PRO A 511 13.04 27.89 -8.66
C PRO A 511 12.67 26.83 -7.62
N GLN A 512 13.44 26.69 -6.54
CA GLN A 512 13.19 25.66 -5.51
C GLN A 512 11.79 25.77 -4.88
N GLN A 513 11.25 26.98 -4.72
CA GLN A 513 9.89 27.19 -4.20
C GLN A 513 8.81 26.51 -5.07
N TRP A 514 9.08 26.24 -6.35
CA TRP A 514 8.16 25.48 -7.20
C TRP A 514 7.94 24.06 -6.70
N LEU A 515 8.96 23.40 -6.12
CA LEU A 515 8.79 22.08 -5.53
C LEU A 515 7.64 22.07 -4.52
N ILE A 516 7.62 23.08 -3.63
CA ILE A 516 6.54 23.24 -2.66
C ILE A 516 5.21 23.48 -3.38
N LYS A 517 5.21 24.37 -4.38
CA LYS A 517 4.00 24.79 -5.09
C LYS A 517 3.26 23.66 -5.80
N ILE A 518 3.99 22.71 -6.39
CA ILE A 518 3.39 21.62 -7.17
C ILE A 518 3.33 20.28 -6.43
N PHE A 519 4.14 20.08 -5.38
CA PHE A 519 4.22 18.77 -4.70
C PHE A 519 3.94 18.78 -3.21
N GLU A 520 3.93 19.92 -2.52
CA GLU A 520 3.85 19.93 -1.05
C GLU A 520 2.68 20.72 -0.47
N GLN A 521 1.91 21.41 -1.33
CA GLN A 521 0.76 22.19 -0.87
C GLN A 521 -0.35 21.29 -0.34
N ARG A 522 -1.13 21.82 0.62
CA ARG A 522 -2.30 21.12 1.18
C ARG A 522 -3.53 21.19 0.29
N ASN A 523 -3.62 22.23 -0.54
CA ASN A 523 -4.80 22.46 -1.37
C ASN A 523 -4.60 21.89 -2.76
N CYS A 524 -5.40 20.88 -3.13
CA CYS A 524 -5.24 20.21 -4.42
C CYS A 524 -5.61 21.11 -5.61
N THR A 525 -6.51 22.08 -5.41
CA THR A 525 -6.86 23.07 -6.45
C THR A 525 -5.65 23.95 -6.74
N ASN A 526 -4.91 24.36 -5.70
CA ASN A 526 -3.71 25.17 -5.90
C ASN A 526 -2.62 24.35 -6.61
N ILE A 527 -2.38 23.09 -6.22
CA ILE A 527 -1.46 22.19 -6.95
C ILE A 527 -1.85 22.11 -8.43
N ALA A 528 -3.13 21.89 -8.71
CA ALA A 528 -3.61 21.77 -10.08
C ALA A 528 -3.37 23.05 -10.89
N LEU A 529 -3.66 24.22 -10.31
CA LEU A 529 -3.43 25.51 -10.97
C LEU A 529 -1.94 25.75 -11.26
N GLN A 530 -1.05 25.37 -10.35
CA GLN A 530 0.40 25.49 -10.55
C GLN A 530 0.90 24.54 -11.64
N LYS A 531 0.40 23.30 -11.69
CA LYS A 531 0.67 22.38 -12.80
C LYS A 531 0.15 22.90 -14.13
N LYS A 532 -1.03 23.53 -14.14
CA LYS A 532 -1.58 24.17 -15.34
C LYS A 532 -0.65 25.26 -15.86
N GLU A 533 -0.16 26.12 -14.97
CA GLU A 533 0.75 27.21 -15.31
C GLU A 533 2.03 26.68 -15.99
N LEU A 534 2.67 25.67 -15.40
CA LEU A 534 3.87 25.03 -15.95
C LEU A 534 3.63 24.38 -17.32
N ILE A 535 2.55 23.60 -17.48
CA ILE A 535 2.21 22.98 -18.78
C ILE A 535 1.86 24.03 -19.85
N SER A 536 1.37 25.20 -19.44
CA SER A 536 0.97 26.26 -20.37
C SER A 536 2.13 27.11 -20.88
N SER A 537 3.08 27.48 -20.01
CA SER A 537 4.22 28.35 -20.35
C SER A 537 5.56 27.60 -20.31
N PRO A 538 6.23 27.45 -21.47
CA PRO A 538 7.59 26.90 -21.54
C PRO A 538 8.61 27.69 -20.70
N GLU A 539 8.46 29.01 -20.61
CA GLU A 539 9.36 29.88 -19.85
C GLU A 539 9.23 29.65 -18.34
N THR A 540 8.00 29.52 -17.84
CA THR A 540 7.74 29.14 -16.45
C THR A 540 8.21 27.72 -16.17
N PHE A 541 8.04 26.80 -17.13
CA PHE A 541 8.53 25.43 -16.98
C PHE A 541 10.05 25.37 -16.83
N GLN A 542 10.79 26.08 -17.69
CA GLN A 542 12.25 26.18 -17.59
C GLN A 542 12.66 26.74 -16.22
N SER A 543 12.17 27.93 -15.88
CA SER A 543 12.59 28.64 -14.66
C SER A 543 12.07 28.02 -13.35
N GLY A 544 11.01 27.22 -13.41
CA GLY A 544 10.40 26.59 -12.24
C GLY A 544 10.82 25.14 -12.01
N VAL A 545 11.00 24.35 -13.08
CA VAL A 545 11.29 22.91 -12.98
C VAL A 545 12.75 22.63 -13.32
N LEU A 546 13.21 22.99 -14.51
CA LEU A 546 14.55 22.62 -14.99
C LEU A 546 15.64 23.32 -14.17
N ASP A 547 15.47 24.62 -13.88
CA ASP A 547 16.41 25.40 -13.06
C ASP A 547 16.41 24.98 -11.58
N SER A 548 15.46 24.15 -11.16
CA SER A 548 15.35 23.62 -9.79
C SER A 548 16.10 22.30 -9.57
N PHE A 549 16.59 21.67 -10.64
CA PHE A 549 17.26 20.38 -10.56
C PHE A 549 18.47 20.45 -9.64
N SER A 550 18.70 19.38 -8.87
CA SER A 550 19.98 19.26 -8.18
C SER A 550 21.08 18.94 -9.20
N PRO A 551 22.35 19.29 -8.92
CA PRO A 551 23.46 19.07 -9.85
C PRO A 551 23.56 17.63 -10.36
N TYR A 552 23.22 16.65 -9.51
CA TYR A 552 23.24 15.23 -9.88
C TYR A 552 22.28 14.90 -11.05
N PHE A 553 21.18 15.63 -11.22
CA PHE A 553 20.17 15.33 -12.25
C PHE A 553 20.25 16.24 -13.48
N GLU A 554 21.23 17.15 -13.56
CA GLU A 554 21.43 18.03 -14.71
C GLU A 554 21.41 17.29 -16.08
N PRO A 555 22.03 16.10 -16.23
CA PRO A 555 22.00 15.37 -17.50
C PRO A 555 20.59 14.94 -17.96
N LEU A 556 19.60 14.92 -17.07
CA LEU A 556 18.21 14.57 -17.39
C LEU A 556 17.38 15.76 -17.87
N ALA A 557 17.87 17.00 -17.75
CA ALA A 557 17.12 18.19 -18.17
C ALA A 557 16.65 18.12 -19.65
N PRO A 558 17.47 17.68 -20.63
CA PRO A 558 17.00 17.53 -22.02
C PRO A 558 15.90 16.47 -22.19
N LEU A 559 15.93 15.38 -21.40
CA LEU A 559 14.89 14.37 -21.42
C LEU A 559 13.57 14.96 -20.91
N VAL A 560 13.63 15.66 -19.77
CA VAL A 560 12.45 16.25 -19.15
C VAL A 560 11.83 17.35 -20.03
N ASP A 561 12.65 18.19 -20.68
CA ASP A 561 12.16 19.16 -21.67
C ASP A 561 11.50 18.47 -22.88
N ALA A 562 12.08 17.38 -23.39
CA ALA A 562 11.48 16.62 -24.48
C ALA A 562 10.12 16.03 -24.10
N LEU A 563 10.03 15.32 -22.97
CA LEU A 563 8.76 14.75 -22.47
C LEU A 563 7.71 15.84 -22.20
N TYR A 564 8.11 16.99 -21.67
CA TYR A 564 7.26 18.15 -21.49
C TYR A 564 6.65 18.63 -22.81
N ARG A 565 7.47 18.80 -23.86
CA ARG A 565 7.01 19.23 -25.17
C ARG A 565 6.03 18.25 -25.79
N GLU A 566 6.31 16.95 -25.69
CA GLU A 566 5.44 15.89 -26.21
C GLU A 566 4.08 15.88 -25.50
N LEU A 567 4.06 15.95 -24.15
CA LEU A 567 2.83 16.08 -23.38
C LEU A 567 2.03 17.33 -23.77
N ARG A 568 2.71 18.47 -23.88
CA ARG A 568 2.09 19.74 -24.23
C ARG A 568 1.48 19.69 -25.62
N ILE A 569 2.18 19.13 -26.61
CA ILE A 569 1.67 18.94 -27.98
C ILE A 569 0.47 17.99 -27.97
N ALA A 570 0.54 16.89 -27.22
CA ALA A 570 -0.56 15.93 -27.11
C ALA A 570 -1.83 16.60 -26.54
N TYR A 571 -1.71 17.39 -25.46
CA TYR A 571 -2.82 18.15 -24.90
C TYR A 571 -3.32 19.27 -25.82
N MET A 572 -2.44 19.98 -26.53
CA MET A 572 -2.82 21.01 -27.51
C MET A 572 -3.60 20.44 -28.70
N THR A 573 -3.22 19.25 -29.17
CA THR A 573 -3.81 18.63 -30.35
C THR A 573 -4.97 17.69 -30.03
N GLY A 574 -5.12 17.30 -28.75
CA GLY A 574 -6.04 16.25 -28.32
C GLY A 574 -5.70 14.87 -28.86
N LYS A 575 -4.46 14.66 -29.34
CA LYS A 575 -4.01 13.39 -29.94
C LYS A 575 -3.06 12.69 -28.98
N PHE A 576 -3.52 11.60 -28.37
CA PHE A 576 -2.76 10.83 -27.38
C PHE A 576 -2.25 9.48 -27.91
N LYS A 577 -2.70 9.06 -29.11
CA LYS A 577 -2.26 7.79 -29.72
C LYS A 577 -0.76 7.82 -30.00
N GLY A 578 -0.04 6.81 -29.51
CA GLY A 578 1.41 6.67 -29.68
C GLY A 578 2.25 7.38 -28.62
N LEU A 579 1.63 8.12 -27.70
CA LEU A 579 2.36 8.87 -26.66
C LEU A 579 3.19 7.97 -25.75
N HIS A 580 2.71 6.76 -25.42
CA HIS A 580 3.52 5.75 -24.71
C HIS A 580 4.82 5.43 -25.44
N GLN A 581 4.75 5.14 -26.74
CA GLN A 581 5.94 4.82 -27.54
C GLN A 581 6.91 6.00 -27.59
N THR A 582 6.40 7.22 -27.75
CA THR A 582 7.22 8.44 -27.70
C THR A 582 7.97 8.61 -26.38
N PHE A 583 7.31 8.29 -25.26
CA PHE A 583 7.94 8.28 -23.93
C PHE A 583 9.05 7.22 -23.86
N LEU A 584 8.72 5.97 -24.21
CA LEU A 584 9.67 4.85 -24.20
C LEU A 584 10.90 5.14 -25.07
N ASP A 585 10.71 5.63 -26.30
CA ASP A 585 11.78 5.95 -27.23
C ASP A 585 12.69 7.08 -26.71
N SER A 586 12.09 8.11 -26.09
CA SER A 586 12.81 9.21 -25.45
C SER A 586 13.71 8.71 -24.30
N LEU A 587 13.18 7.86 -23.41
CA LEU A 587 13.96 7.27 -22.32
C LEU A 587 15.10 6.38 -22.87
N LYS A 588 14.78 5.50 -23.83
CA LYS A 588 15.75 4.60 -24.47
C LYS A 588 16.93 5.35 -25.09
N LYS A 589 16.64 6.41 -25.85
CA LYS A 589 17.67 7.24 -26.47
C LYS A 589 18.62 7.87 -25.45
N VAL A 590 18.11 8.31 -24.30
CA VAL A 590 18.91 8.95 -23.25
C VAL A 590 19.73 7.92 -22.46
N MET A 591 19.22 6.70 -22.26
CA MET A 591 19.98 5.61 -21.65
C MET A 591 21.23 5.20 -22.47
N GLU A 592 21.21 5.43 -23.79
CA GLU A 592 22.36 5.17 -24.67
C GLU A 592 23.46 6.25 -24.56
N TRP A 593 23.20 7.38 -23.90
CA TRP A 593 24.17 8.46 -23.78
C TRP A 593 25.33 8.05 -22.87
N LYS A 594 26.57 8.18 -23.38
CA LYS A 594 27.79 7.94 -22.60
C LYS A 594 27.84 8.77 -21.31
N THR A 595 27.29 9.99 -21.35
CA THR A 595 27.16 10.87 -20.19
C THR A 595 26.32 10.21 -19.10
N ILE A 596 25.16 9.63 -19.43
CA ILE A 596 24.28 8.96 -18.47
C ILE A 596 24.92 7.67 -17.93
N GLN A 597 25.48 6.86 -18.82
CA GLN A 597 26.09 5.58 -18.44
C GLN A 597 27.27 5.74 -17.48
N LYS A 598 28.03 6.84 -17.59
CA LYS A 598 29.22 7.11 -16.77
C LYS A 598 29.04 8.27 -15.79
N TRP A 599 27.82 8.78 -15.61
CA TRP A 599 27.56 9.97 -14.80
C TRP A 599 28.02 9.80 -13.35
N HIS A 600 27.80 8.62 -12.78
CA HIS A 600 28.23 8.30 -11.43
C HIS A 600 29.76 8.37 -11.22
N LEU A 601 30.55 8.28 -12.29
CA LEU A 601 32.02 8.32 -12.25
C LEU A 601 32.60 9.73 -12.44
N THR A 602 31.78 10.73 -12.76
CA THR A 602 32.28 12.09 -13.04
C THR A 602 32.73 12.81 -11.77
N GLU A 603 32.13 12.47 -10.63
CA GLU A 603 32.47 13.01 -9.32
C GLU A 603 32.57 11.90 -8.28
N LYS A 604 33.61 11.97 -7.43
CA LYS A 604 33.79 11.01 -6.32
C LYS A 604 32.59 10.96 -5.37
N ALA A 605 31.87 12.08 -5.20
CA ALA A 605 30.68 12.15 -4.39
C ALA A 605 29.54 11.29 -4.94
N TYR A 606 29.40 11.21 -6.27
CA TYR A 606 28.35 10.45 -6.94
C TYR A 606 28.62 8.95 -6.86
N GLU A 607 29.87 8.54 -7.09
CA GLU A 607 30.33 7.16 -6.92
C GLU A 607 30.14 6.68 -5.46
N ALA A 608 30.45 7.55 -4.49
CA ALA A 608 30.23 7.25 -3.07
C ALA A 608 28.74 7.08 -2.74
N MET A 609 27.86 7.94 -3.27
CA MET A 609 26.40 7.81 -3.10
C MET A 609 25.87 6.51 -3.71
N GLU A 610 26.30 6.14 -4.92
CA GLU A 610 25.93 4.86 -5.54
C GLU A 610 26.38 3.67 -4.69
N THR A 611 27.64 3.67 -4.25
CA THR A 611 28.20 2.59 -3.44
C THR A 611 27.45 2.46 -2.11
N MET A 612 27.17 3.58 -1.45
CA MET A 612 26.42 3.62 -0.20
C MET A 612 24.99 3.11 -0.39
N GLU A 613 24.30 3.52 -1.45
CA GLU A 613 22.94 3.07 -1.72
C GLU A 613 22.90 1.58 -2.08
N ARG A 614 23.85 1.07 -2.87
CA ARG A 614 24.00 -0.37 -3.13
C ARG A 614 24.27 -1.15 -1.84
N ALA A 615 25.15 -0.66 -0.97
CA ALA A 615 25.42 -1.27 0.34
C ALA A 615 24.19 -1.23 1.25
N ARG A 616 23.45 -0.12 1.27
CA ARG A 616 22.20 0.02 2.03
C ARG A 616 21.15 -0.97 1.54
N ARG A 617 21.01 -1.12 0.22
CA ARG A 617 20.15 -2.15 -0.38
C ARG A 617 20.61 -3.56 -0.05
N GLN A 618 21.91 -3.83 0.02
CA GLN A 618 22.45 -5.13 0.42
C GLN A 618 22.17 -5.44 1.89
N LEU A 619 22.21 -4.44 2.77
CA LEU A 619 21.74 -4.58 4.15
C LEU A 619 20.22 -4.85 4.21
N ASP A 620 19.44 -4.14 3.38
CA ASP A 620 18.02 -4.45 3.12
C ASP A 620 17.86 -5.83 2.40
N SER A 621 18.92 -6.37 1.77
CA SER A 621 18.97 -7.60 0.94
C SER A 621 19.40 -8.85 1.69
N ALA A 622 20.03 -8.74 2.87
CA ALA A 622 20.11 -9.84 3.84
C ALA A 622 18.72 -10.44 4.19
N LEU A 623 17.68 -9.76 3.71
CA LEU A 623 16.25 -9.95 3.87
C LEU A 623 15.55 -10.35 2.53
N TRP A 624 16.25 -10.40 1.39
CA TRP A 624 15.79 -10.91 0.08
C TRP A 624 16.51 -12.20 -0.36
N ASP A 625 17.47 -12.68 0.47
CA ASP A 625 18.40 -13.77 0.19
C ASP A 625 17.72 -15.15 0.13
N SER A 626 16.97 -15.38 -0.93
CA SER A 626 16.78 -16.73 -1.46
C SER A 626 17.09 -16.73 -2.94
N PRO A 627 17.61 -17.86 -3.46
CA PRO A 627 18.32 -17.88 -4.73
C PRO A 627 17.49 -17.26 -5.84
N LYS A 628 18.12 -16.33 -6.59
CA LYS A 628 17.55 -15.72 -7.79
C LYS A 628 16.97 -16.84 -8.65
N ARG A 629 15.65 -16.87 -8.78
CA ARG A 629 14.93 -17.89 -9.56
C ARG A 629 15.42 -17.79 -11.00
N LYS A 630 16.28 -18.71 -11.44
CA LYS A 630 16.32 -19.03 -12.87
C LYS A 630 14.93 -19.56 -13.18
N LEU A 631 14.20 -18.90 -14.07
CA LEU A 631 12.98 -19.46 -14.65
C LEU A 631 13.40 -20.66 -15.52
N THR A 632 13.77 -21.78 -14.91
CA THR A 632 13.98 -23.02 -15.64
C THR A 632 12.61 -23.59 -15.96
N GLN A 633 12.38 -23.78 -17.25
CA GLN A 633 11.21 -24.45 -17.81
C GLN A 633 10.90 -25.72 -16.99
N SER A 634 9.63 -25.83 -16.62
CA SER A 634 9.06 -26.99 -15.92
C SER A 634 9.56 -28.30 -16.53
N THR A 635 10.32 -29.08 -15.77
CA THR A 635 10.50 -30.51 -16.04
C THR A 635 9.70 -31.25 -14.99
N THR A 636 8.55 -31.75 -15.40
CA THR A 636 7.68 -32.62 -14.63
C THR A 636 8.35 -33.98 -14.44
N ALA A 637 8.64 -34.34 -13.19
CA ALA A 637 8.88 -35.73 -12.80
C ALA A 637 7.69 -36.20 -11.94
N PRO A 638 7.03 -37.32 -12.29
CA PRO A 638 5.83 -37.77 -11.58
C PRO A 638 6.18 -38.37 -10.21
N LEU A 639 5.59 -37.82 -9.15
CA LEU A 639 5.63 -38.40 -7.80
C LEU A 639 4.86 -39.72 -7.79
N LYS A 640 5.57 -40.84 -7.57
CA LYS A 640 4.96 -42.12 -7.23
C LYS A 640 4.28 -42.01 -5.85
N ARG A 641 3.00 -42.39 -5.79
CA ARG A 641 2.24 -42.57 -4.54
C ARG A 641 2.96 -43.58 -3.63
N ALA A 642 3.44 -43.13 -2.47
CA ALA A 642 3.76 -44.00 -1.35
C ALA A 642 2.49 -44.22 -0.50
N ARG A 643 2.20 -45.48 -0.18
CA ARG A 643 1.08 -45.87 0.69
C ARG A 643 1.37 -45.52 2.14
N ALA A 644 0.30 -45.26 2.88
CA ALA A 644 0.34 -45.02 4.32
C ALA A 644 0.88 -46.24 5.09
N GLY A 645 1.76 -45.97 6.05
CA GLY A 645 2.31 -46.95 7.00
C GLY A 645 3.76 -47.26 6.74
N ASP A 646 4.66 -46.45 7.32
CA ASP A 646 5.94 -46.85 7.90
C ASP A 646 6.63 -45.60 8.50
N CYS A 647 6.77 -45.57 9.83
CA CYS A 647 7.58 -44.58 10.54
C CYS A 647 9.06 -44.97 10.43
N PRO A 648 9.98 -44.07 10.04
CA PRO A 648 11.40 -44.29 10.23
C PRO A 648 11.83 -43.84 11.63
N THR A 649 12.39 -44.78 12.39
CA THR A 649 13.12 -44.59 13.64
C THR A 649 14.38 -43.74 13.42
N ILE A 650 14.67 -42.82 14.35
CA ILE A 650 15.88 -41.99 14.39
C ILE A 650 17.00 -42.80 15.06
N PRO A 651 18.26 -42.81 14.55
CA PRO A 651 19.39 -43.44 15.25
C PRO A 651 19.92 -42.53 16.37
N GLU A 652 20.21 -43.12 17.52
CA GLU A 652 20.88 -42.51 18.68
C GLU A 652 22.28 -42.00 18.31
N ALA A 653 22.65 -40.82 18.81
CA ALA A 653 23.96 -40.22 18.64
C ALA A 653 24.87 -40.57 19.83
N GLU A 654 26.04 -41.12 19.52
CA GLU A 654 27.14 -41.38 20.46
C GLU A 654 27.81 -40.07 20.92
N GLU A 655 28.08 -39.97 22.23
CA GLU A 655 28.93 -38.93 22.83
C GLU A 655 30.41 -39.22 22.60
N PRO A 656 31.28 -38.19 22.46
CA PRO A 656 32.70 -38.35 22.75
C PRO A 656 33.17 -37.55 23.97
N GLU A 657 34.27 -38.05 24.50
CA GLU A 657 34.80 -37.96 25.85
C GLU A 657 35.52 -36.65 26.21
N VAL A 658 35.72 -36.50 27.51
CA VAL A 658 36.47 -35.44 28.21
C VAL A 658 37.93 -35.86 28.38
N GLU A 659 38.86 -35.00 27.96
CA GLU A 659 40.22 -34.87 28.49
C GLU A 659 40.56 -33.36 28.45
N GLY A 660 41.17 -32.68 29.42
CA GLY A 660 41.99 -33.11 30.54
C GLY A 660 43.32 -32.34 30.52
N GLU A 661 43.39 -31.26 31.30
CA GLU A 661 44.61 -30.68 31.94
C GLU A 661 45.66 -29.89 31.13
N GLY A 662 46.20 -28.84 31.78
CA GLY A 662 47.40 -28.10 31.35
C GLY A 662 47.56 -26.72 32.00
N GLU A 663 48.18 -26.69 33.18
CA GLU A 663 48.55 -25.53 34.01
C GLU A 663 49.62 -24.61 33.37
N GLY A 664 49.74 -23.36 33.88
CA GLY A 664 50.88 -22.48 33.62
C GLY A 664 50.72 -21.05 34.15
N GLU A 665 51.28 -20.81 35.33
CA GLU A 665 51.48 -19.52 36.02
C GLU A 665 52.42 -18.57 35.24
N ASP A 666 52.25 -17.24 35.34
CA ASP A 666 53.29 -16.34 35.89
C ASP A 666 52.86 -14.85 36.00
N GLU A 667 53.48 -14.16 36.95
CA GLU A 667 53.23 -12.81 37.48
C GLU A 667 53.77 -11.63 36.61
N GLY A 668 53.34 -10.38 36.92
CA GLY A 668 54.21 -9.19 36.72
C GLY A 668 53.61 -7.86 36.23
N ASP A 669 52.93 -7.14 37.12
CA ASP A 669 53.10 -5.70 37.47
C ASP A 669 53.43 -4.58 36.43
N ARG A 670 52.53 -3.56 36.41
CA ARG A 670 52.74 -2.07 36.50
C ARG A 670 52.18 -1.13 35.41
N GLU A 671 51.34 -0.22 35.93
CA GLU A 671 51.18 1.23 35.64
C GLU A 671 50.57 1.71 34.31
N SER A 672 49.31 2.18 34.35
CA SER A 672 48.92 3.61 34.34
C SER A 672 47.45 3.81 33.90
N SER A 673 46.65 4.44 34.77
CA SER A 673 45.25 4.88 34.54
C SER A 673 45.22 6.28 33.84
N PRO A 674 44.07 6.98 33.60
CA PRO A 674 42.65 6.63 33.84
C PRO A 674 41.61 7.10 32.78
N SER A 675 40.33 6.87 33.13
CA SER A 675 39.06 7.52 32.74
C SER A 675 38.12 6.65 31.88
N GLU A 676 37.31 5.77 32.49
CA GLU A 676 36.03 5.98 33.21
C GLU A 676 34.85 6.48 32.37
N ALA A 677 33.90 5.57 32.13
CA ALA A 677 32.47 5.87 32.14
C ALA A 677 31.67 4.60 32.50
N ARG A 678 31.36 4.43 33.81
CA ARG A 678 30.32 3.51 34.28
C ARG A 678 29.08 4.31 34.65
N CYS A 679 27.98 3.95 34.00
CA CYS A 679 26.69 3.57 34.57
C CYS A 679 26.21 4.27 35.87
N VAL A 680 24.97 4.76 35.89
CA VAL A 680 23.85 4.12 36.63
C VAL A 680 22.60 5.02 36.64
N ARG A 681 21.46 4.33 36.44
CA ARG A 681 20.04 4.71 36.60
C ARG A 681 19.70 5.56 37.84
N ARG A 682 18.74 6.48 37.69
CA ARG A 682 17.72 6.89 38.69
C ARG A 682 16.43 7.28 37.95
N ARG A 683 15.27 6.64 38.17
CA ARG A 683 14.25 6.89 39.22
C ARG A 683 13.91 8.37 39.37
N LEU A 684 12.68 8.73 39.01
CA LEU A 684 12.03 9.99 39.38
C LEU A 684 10.67 9.67 40.00
N ASP A 685 10.53 10.02 41.27
CA ASP A 685 9.26 10.30 41.94
C ASP A 685 9.21 11.81 42.25
N ASN A 686 8.08 12.41 41.86
CA ASN A 686 7.35 13.59 42.37
C ASN A 686 8.08 14.68 43.19
N ALA A 687 7.89 15.95 42.77
CA ALA A 687 6.89 16.88 43.34
C ALA A 687 7.31 18.36 43.21
N ALA A 688 6.47 19.18 42.56
CA ALA A 688 6.05 20.54 42.96
C ALA A 688 4.96 21.03 42.01
#